data_AF-A0A8H5TWX1-F1
#
_entry.id   AF-A0A8H5TWX1-F1
#
_cell.length_a   1.000
_cell.length_b   1.000
_cell.length_c   1.000
_cell.angle_alpha   90.00
_cell.angle_beta   90.00
_cell.angle_gamma   90.00
#
_symmetry.space_group_name_H-M   'P 1'
#
loop_
_entity.id
_entity.type
_entity.pdbx_description
1 polymer ?
#
loop_
_entity_poly.entity_id
_entity_poly.type
_entity_poly.pdbx_seq_one_letter_code
_entity_poly.pdbx_strand_id
1 'polypeptide(L)'
;MGFQTAPKPKTPLGLHRILSPTAGVKVSPICLGGISIGHEWKFYTGKNEEPFKLLDAFYDIGGNFIDTANLYNNQESEKLIGQWMEERDVRDQMVIATKYSAGYRAFGDNPEPLQSNFTGNSAKSMHISVRDSLKKLRTDYIDILYVHWWDYATPVEEVMRGLHVLVMQGKVLYLGISNTPAWIVVKANAYARQHGLTPFCVYQGNWNAALRDIEGDVIPMCEDQDMAIVSWGSLGTGSLLTAQQRKEREADPDAPKPQISEVALKTSEALERIADRKGTTLQAIALAYLFHQTTYVFPIVGVNTVEHIKAMPDALKIKLSKEEADEIHEASPYNPGYPLNHQQYQMAAWIDAPPKRLKSFTQQSINQAITQRKDLQLTFTSILDPFPTMRLTTIFLALQSIGLISARAISHPGLRVETFVNHGSSFDMVSSLIIGSQAAVLIDLPMAIEGAEALADWVLNTTDKPLVAAFTTHFHPDHYLSGGALLSRFPEAKYYANSKAAAEIKKEAAHKVKLMKGVLGEKSIVNKVHLPTPYDFSFFTLPGDEATPIHFLNPLTGDTVDETLFWIPSIKTLIAGDSVYGHDMHLWLADSLTKALTGSWLSTLDLIDYLKPNVVVPGHSLSNKKFGCSIDVDHTRAYLKYWQKEIEAKGLDHFTPQVIFDKFNKQFPGLLNLNSSTSAFLLNSTAEQFGRGGTRQVHYINLAAYNDIEALDGWTI
;
A
#
# COMPACT_ATOMS: atom_id res chain seq x y z
N MET A 1 -28.05 -5.22 32.31
CA MET A 1 -28.75 -5.20 31.01
C MET A 1 -27.99 -6.13 30.08
N GLY A 2 -28.60 -7.20 29.58
CA GLY A 2 -27.96 -8.07 28.57
C GLY A 2 -28.10 -7.43 27.19
N PHE A 3 -27.01 -7.34 26.42
CA PHE A 3 -27.08 -6.92 25.02
C PHE A 3 -27.84 -8.00 24.23
N GLN A 4 -28.99 -7.64 23.65
CA GLN A 4 -29.67 -8.53 22.71
C GLN A 4 -28.82 -8.67 21.44
N THR A 5 -28.67 -9.90 20.96
CA THR A 5 -28.02 -10.16 19.68
C THR A 5 -28.83 -9.56 18.54
N ALA A 6 -28.16 -8.95 17.57
CA ALA A 6 -28.83 -8.42 16.37
C ALA A 6 -29.66 -9.51 15.67
N PRO A 7 -30.86 -9.17 15.14
CA PRO A 7 -31.70 -10.13 14.44
C PRO A 7 -30.99 -10.65 13.18
N LYS A 8 -31.27 -11.91 12.82
CA LYS A 8 -30.76 -12.48 11.57
C LYS A 8 -31.37 -11.73 10.37
N PRO A 9 -30.61 -11.55 9.27
CA PRO A 9 -31.15 -10.97 8.04
C PRO A 9 -32.32 -11.78 7.47
N LYS A 10 -33.28 -11.09 6.82
CA LYS A 10 -34.48 -11.71 6.21
C LYS A 10 -34.13 -12.63 5.04
N THR A 11 -33.10 -12.27 4.27
CA THR A 11 -32.65 -13.03 3.11
C THR A 11 -31.11 -13.12 3.10
N PRO A 12 -30.51 -14.05 2.35
CA PRO A 12 -29.06 -14.11 2.15
C PRO A 12 -28.44 -12.80 1.63
N LEU A 13 -29.21 -11.93 0.97
CA LEU A 13 -28.70 -10.63 0.49
C LEU A 13 -28.30 -9.70 1.65
N GLY A 14 -28.98 -9.81 2.79
CA GLY A 14 -28.66 -9.04 4.00
C GLY A 14 -27.46 -9.57 4.79
N LEU A 15 -26.79 -10.63 4.31
CA LEU A 15 -25.48 -11.05 4.81
C LEU A 15 -24.40 -10.26 4.07
N HIS A 16 -24.21 -9.01 4.49
CA HIS A 16 -23.24 -8.11 3.86
C HIS A 16 -21.81 -8.63 4.01
N ARG A 17 -20.99 -8.36 2.99
CA ARG A 17 -19.60 -8.80 2.88
C ARG A 17 -18.69 -7.58 2.85
N ILE A 18 -17.48 -7.73 3.38
CA ILE A 18 -16.43 -6.71 3.23
C ILE A 18 -16.14 -6.55 1.73
N LEU A 19 -16.08 -5.31 1.25
CA LEU A 19 -15.87 -5.00 -0.17
C LEU A 19 -14.54 -5.58 -0.67
N SER A 20 -13.42 -5.19 -0.06
CA SER A 20 -12.08 -5.70 -0.43
C SER A 20 -11.14 -5.70 0.78
N PRO A 21 -9.96 -6.34 0.72
CA PRO A 21 -8.97 -6.25 1.80
C PRO A 21 -8.52 -4.81 2.08
N THR A 22 -8.61 -3.93 1.08
CA THR A 22 -8.26 -2.50 1.18
C THR A 22 -9.46 -1.58 1.48
N ALA A 23 -10.68 -2.12 1.58
CA ALA A 23 -11.90 -1.37 1.88
C ALA A 23 -12.83 -2.14 2.82
N GLY A 24 -12.87 -1.73 4.09
CA GLY A 24 -13.64 -2.37 5.16
C GLY A 24 -15.16 -2.11 5.17
N VAL A 25 -15.69 -1.40 4.16
CA VAL A 25 -17.13 -1.16 3.99
C VAL A 25 -17.85 -2.48 3.70
N LYS A 26 -19.06 -2.64 4.25
CA LYS A 26 -19.86 -3.87 4.09
C LYS A 26 -20.97 -3.62 3.09
N VAL A 27 -20.97 -4.41 2.03
CA VAL A 27 -21.92 -4.31 0.92
C VAL A 27 -22.71 -5.60 0.76
N SER A 28 -23.94 -5.50 0.25
CA SER A 28 -24.72 -6.66 -0.17
C SER A 28 -23.96 -7.41 -1.27
N PRO A 29 -24.01 -8.76 -1.29
CA PRO A 29 -23.24 -9.57 -2.24
C PRO A 29 -23.66 -9.36 -3.70
N ILE A 30 -24.85 -8.80 -3.96
CA ILE A 30 -25.31 -8.34 -5.25
C ILE A 30 -25.51 -6.82 -5.17
N CYS A 31 -25.06 -6.11 -6.20
CA CYS A 31 -25.21 -4.68 -6.35
C CYS A 31 -26.42 -4.36 -7.25
N LEU A 32 -27.25 -3.41 -6.85
CA LEU A 32 -28.37 -2.95 -7.68
C LEU A 32 -27.86 -1.93 -8.71
N GLY A 33 -28.11 -2.21 -9.99
CA GLY A 33 -27.76 -1.31 -11.08
C GLY A 33 -28.73 -0.13 -11.20
N GLY A 34 -28.22 1.07 -11.01
CA GLY A 34 -28.94 2.34 -11.08
C GLY A 34 -29.33 2.77 -12.50
N ILE A 35 -28.79 2.12 -13.55
CA ILE A 35 -29.15 2.45 -14.94
C ILE A 35 -30.63 2.22 -15.24
N SER A 36 -31.30 1.31 -14.52
CA SER A 36 -32.74 1.08 -14.66
C SER A 36 -33.60 1.99 -13.78
N ILE A 37 -32.99 2.81 -12.91
CA ILE A 37 -33.70 3.76 -12.06
C ILE A 37 -33.86 5.06 -12.87
N GLY A 38 -35.04 5.21 -13.46
CA GLY A 38 -35.43 6.36 -14.28
C GLY A 38 -36.27 5.95 -15.49
N HIS A 39 -36.66 6.96 -16.26
CA HIS A 39 -37.64 6.86 -17.33
C HIS A 39 -37.12 7.36 -18.67
N GLU A 40 -36.05 8.17 -18.68
CA GLU A 40 -35.50 8.81 -19.89
C GLU A 40 -34.90 7.81 -20.88
N TRP A 41 -34.35 6.67 -20.41
CA TRP A 41 -33.69 5.68 -21.28
C TRP A 41 -34.48 4.39 -21.47
N LYS A 42 -35.82 4.48 -21.51
CA LYS A 42 -36.72 3.34 -21.79
C LYS A 42 -36.34 2.55 -23.05
N PHE A 43 -35.80 3.22 -24.07
CA PHE A 43 -35.33 2.57 -25.30
C PHE A 43 -34.17 1.57 -25.06
N TYR A 44 -33.38 1.80 -24.02
CA TYR A 44 -32.23 0.97 -23.66
C TYR A 44 -32.59 -0.02 -22.54
N THR A 45 -33.30 0.43 -21.51
CA THR A 45 -33.61 -0.40 -20.33
C THR A 45 -34.90 -1.19 -20.44
N GLY A 46 -35.76 -0.86 -21.41
CA GLY A 46 -37.15 -1.33 -21.45
C GLY A 46 -38.06 -0.59 -20.46
N LYS A 47 -39.29 -1.11 -20.30
CA LYS A 47 -40.29 -0.56 -19.37
C LYS A 47 -39.94 -0.94 -17.93
N ASN A 48 -39.58 0.05 -17.14
CA ASN A 48 -39.31 -0.09 -15.70
C ASN A 48 -40.59 0.13 -14.88
N GLU A 49 -40.75 -0.60 -13.79
CA GLU A 49 -41.62 -0.23 -12.69
C GLU A 49 -41.17 1.08 -12.03
N GLU A 50 -42.03 1.63 -11.16
CA GLU A 50 -41.75 2.85 -10.41
C GLU A 50 -40.43 2.74 -9.63
N PRO A 51 -39.47 3.66 -9.83
CA PRO A 51 -38.14 3.60 -9.23
C PRO A 51 -38.14 3.40 -7.72
N PHE A 52 -39.05 4.05 -7.00
CA PHE A 52 -39.13 3.94 -5.54
C PHE A 52 -39.59 2.55 -5.09
N LYS A 53 -40.47 1.89 -5.84
CA LYS A 53 -40.88 0.51 -5.54
C LYS A 53 -39.71 -0.46 -5.70
N LEU A 54 -38.87 -0.24 -6.72
CA LEU A 54 -37.67 -1.05 -6.92
C LEU A 54 -36.67 -0.83 -5.77
N LEU A 55 -36.41 0.42 -5.40
CA LEU A 55 -35.50 0.75 -4.30
C LEU A 55 -36.01 0.24 -2.93
N ASP A 56 -37.29 0.44 -2.63
CA ASP A 56 -37.94 -0.08 -1.43
C ASP A 56 -37.84 -1.62 -1.37
N ALA A 57 -38.14 -2.31 -2.48
CA ALA A 57 -38.04 -3.77 -2.54
C ALA A 57 -36.61 -4.29 -2.32
N PHE A 58 -35.58 -3.60 -2.84
CA PHE A 58 -34.18 -3.99 -2.67
C PHE A 58 -33.72 -3.79 -1.22
N TYR A 59 -34.08 -2.66 -0.62
CA TYR A 59 -33.83 -2.37 0.80
C TYR A 59 -34.52 -3.39 1.71
N ASP A 60 -35.80 -3.70 1.45
CA ASP A 60 -36.61 -4.59 2.27
C ASP A 60 -36.07 -6.02 2.40
N ILE A 61 -35.38 -6.51 1.37
CA ILE A 61 -34.73 -7.83 1.36
C ILE A 61 -33.29 -7.81 1.90
N GLY A 62 -32.80 -6.64 2.32
CA GLY A 62 -31.49 -6.45 2.95
C GLY A 62 -30.38 -5.95 2.01
N GLY A 63 -30.71 -5.50 0.81
CA GLY A 63 -29.76 -4.89 -0.12
C GLY A 63 -29.31 -3.52 0.38
N ASN A 64 -28.02 -3.21 0.25
CA ASN A 64 -27.50 -1.88 0.62
C ASN A 64 -26.53 -1.28 -0.41
N PHE A 65 -26.17 -2.00 -1.47
CA PHE A 65 -25.18 -1.52 -2.44
C PHE A 65 -25.85 -1.15 -3.77
N ILE A 66 -25.79 0.14 -4.14
CA ILE A 66 -26.38 0.68 -5.37
C ILE A 66 -25.29 1.36 -6.20
N ASP A 67 -25.22 1.03 -7.49
CA ASP A 67 -24.28 1.61 -8.44
C ASP A 67 -25.00 2.45 -9.51
N THR A 68 -24.78 3.76 -9.50
CA THR A 68 -25.31 4.69 -10.51
C THR A 68 -24.17 5.43 -11.23
N ALA A 69 -24.46 6.44 -12.05
CA ALA A 69 -23.47 7.30 -12.68
C ALA A 69 -24.03 8.69 -12.98
N ASN A 70 -23.15 9.67 -13.12
CA ASN A 70 -23.51 11.06 -13.40
C ASN A 70 -24.45 11.25 -14.61
N LEU A 71 -24.38 10.37 -15.62
CA LEU A 71 -25.16 10.45 -16.86
C LEU A 71 -26.46 9.60 -16.87
N TYR A 72 -26.61 8.62 -15.98
CA TYR A 72 -27.65 7.58 -16.12
C TYR A 72 -29.06 8.17 -16.13
N ASN A 73 -29.89 7.70 -17.08
CA ASN A 73 -31.23 8.25 -17.38
C ASN A 73 -31.20 9.77 -17.53
N ASN A 74 -30.26 10.31 -18.30
CA ASN A 74 -30.10 11.76 -18.42
C ASN A 74 -30.03 12.46 -17.04
N GLN A 75 -29.18 11.90 -16.17
CA GLN A 75 -28.96 12.34 -14.78
C GLN A 75 -30.13 12.09 -13.81
N GLU A 76 -31.22 11.47 -14.24
CA GLU A 76 -32.40 11.21 -13.40
C GLU A 76 -32.13 10.16 -12.32
N SER A 77 -31.30 9.15 -12.60
CA SER A 77 -31.02 8.06 -11.66
C SER A 77 -30.48 8.56 -10.31
N GLU A 78 -29.46 9.43 -10.32
CA GLU A 78 -28.92 10.03 -9.10
C GLU A 78 -29.96 10.88 -8.35
N LYS A 79 -30.83 11.60 -9.08
CA LYS A 79 -31.88 12.43 -8.47
C LYS A 79 -32.91 11.58 -7.73
N LEU A 80 -33.36 10.49 -8.37
CA LEU A 80 -34.35 9.58 -7.81
C LEU A 80 -33.80 8.80 -6.61
N ILE A 81 -32.57 8.28 -6.71
CA ILE A 81 -31.90 7.60 -5.59
C ILE A 81 -31.71 8.57 -4.41
N GLY A 82 -31.25 9.80 -4.67
CA GLY A 82 -31.07 10.81 -3.63
C GLY A 82 -32.38 11.20 -2.94
N GLN A 83 -33.43 11.44 -3.72
CA GLN A 83 -34.76 11.73 -3.17
C GLN A 83 -35.30 10.56 -2.34
N TRP A 84 -35.17 9.33 -2.85
CA TRP A 84 -35.62 8.14 -2.13
C TRP A 84 -34.88 7.98 -0.79
N MET A 85 -33.56 8.12 -0.76
CA MET A 85 -32.77 8.00 0.48
C MET A 85 -33.16 9.05 1.52
N GLU A 86 -33.38 10.30 1.08
CA GLU A 86 -33.82 11.40 1.94
C GLU A 86 -35.23 11.15 2.50
N GLU A 87 -36.18 10.74 1.65
CA GLU A 87 -37.56 10.47 2.09
C GLU A 87 -37.70 9.26 3.02
N ARG A 88 -36.80 8.28 2.91
CA ARG A 88 -36.79 7.08 3.76
C ARG A 88 -35.87 7.19 4.97
N ASP A 89 -35.04 8.23 5.03
CA ASP A 89 -34.00 8.42 6.07
C ASP A 89 -33.05 7.20 6.19
N VAL A 90 -32.52 6.76 5.04
CA VAL A 90 -31.68 5.54 4.96
C VAL A 90 -30.27 5.79 4.43
N ARG A 91 -29.86 7.04 4.16
CA ARG A 91 -28.57 7.36 3.53
C ARG A 91 -27.38 6.65 4.19
N ASP A 92 -27.31 6.66 5.52
CA ASP A 92 -26.20 6.08 6.30
C ASP A 92 -26.19 4.54 6.29
N GLN A 93 -27.30 3.92 5.90
CA GLN A 93 -27.44 2.46 5.79
C GLN A 93 -27.00 1.96 4.39
N MET A 94 -26.92 2.86 3.42
CA MET A 94 -26.65 2.55 2.02
C MET A 94 -25.20 2.83 1.64
N VAL A 95 -24.68 1.99 0.76
CA VAL A 95 -23.40 2.19 0.06
C VAL A 95 -23.71 2.62 -1.36
N ILE A 96 -23.46 3.90 -1.66
CA ILE A 96 -23.78 4.50 -2.96
C ILE A 96 -22.51 4.70 -3.78
N ALA A 97 -22.46 4.01 -4.91
CA ALA A 97 -21.46 4.24 -5.93
C ALA A 97 -21.97 5.15 -7.03
N THR A 98 -21.16 6.13 -7.44
CA THR A 98 -21.38 6.89 -8.68
C THR A 98 -20.07 7.04 -9.46
N LYS A 99 -20.14 7.65 -10.64
CA LYS A 99 -19.04 7.73 -11.60
C LYS A 99 -18.94 9.11 -12.21
N TYR A 100 -17.71 9.53 -12.50
CA TYR A 100 -17.40 10.67 -13.36
C TYR A 100 -16.62 10.19 -14.59
N SER A 101 -16.41 11.07 -15.57
CA SER A 101 -15.74 10.89 -16.89
C SER A 101 -16.69 10.87 -18.08
N ALA A 102 -17.97 10.57 -17.86
CA ALA A 102 -18.99 10.70 -18.90
C ALA A 102 -19.44 12.15 -19.09
N GLY A 103 -19.60 12.55 -20.36
CA GLY A 103 -20.18 13.82 -20.81
C GLY A 103 -21.66 13.97 -20.44
N TYR A 104 -21.98 14.06 -19.16
CA TYR A 104 -23.36 14.02 -18.64
C TYR A 104 -24.22 15.24 -19.00
N ARG A 105 -23.61 16.30 -19.56
CA ARG A 105 -24.29 17.50 -20.08
C ARG A 105 -24.41 17.53 -21.60
N ALA A 106 -23.92 16.50 -22.29
CA ALA A 106 -23.99 16.39 -23.75
C ALA A 106 -25.36 15.87 -24.25
N PHE A 107 -26.13 15.23 -23.37
CA PHE A 107 -27.41 14.61 -23.69
C PHE A 107 -28.51 15.36 -22.94
N GLY A 108 -29.44 15.97 -23.66
CA GLY A 108 -30.55 16.77 -23.11
C GLY A 108 -31.11 17.74 -24.15
N ASP A 109 -32.30 18.29 -23.89
CA ASP A 109 -33.04 19.12 -24.86
C ASP A 109 -32.37 20.47 -25.17
N ASN A 110 -31.39 20.89 -24.36
CA ASN A 110 -30.64 22.13 -24.57
C ASN A 110 -29.17 21.96 -24.14
N PRO A 111 -28.31 21.38 -24.98
CA PRO A 111 -26.90 21.22 -24.65
C PRO A 111 -26.23 22.59 -24.57
N GLU A 112 -25.47 22.83 -23.49
CA GLU A 112 -24.62 24.02 -23.36
C GLU A 112 -23.66 24.13 -24.56
N PRO A 113 -23.32 25.34 -25.03
CA PRO A 113 -22.46 25.52 -26.19
C PRO A 113 -21.00 25.07 -25.96
N LEU A 114 -20.53 25.01 -24.71
CA LEU A 114 -19.16 24.64 -24.34
C LEU A 114 -19.13 23.39 -23.47
N GLN A 115 -18.86 22.23 -24.08
CA GLN A 115 -19.01 20.92 -23.44
C GLN A 115 -17.70 20.23 -23.05
N SER A 116 -16.56 20.74 -23.52
CA SER A 116 -15.26 20.05 -23.47
C SER A 116 -14.81 19.65 -22.05
N ASN A 117 -15.32 20.34 -21.03
CA ASN A 117 -14.94 20.15 -19.63
C ASN A 117 -16.00 19.42 -18.78
N PHE A 118 -17.04 18.85 -19.39
CA PHE A 118 -18.03 17.99 -18.70
C PHE A 118 -17.78 16.49 -18.93
N THR A 119 -16.66 16.13 -19.55
CA THR A 119 -16.28 14.75 -19.91
C THR A 119 -14.78 14.53 -19.67
N GLY A 120 -14.34 13.27 -19.65
CA GLY A 120 -12.94 12.88 -19.44
C GLY A 120 -12.50 12.91 -17.97
N ASN A 121 -11.25 12.52 -17.73
CA ASN A 121 -10.70 12.28 -16.40
C ASN A 121 -10.05 13.51 -15.74
N SER A 122 -10.00 14.65 -16.45
CA SER A 122 -9.34 15.88 -15.97
C SER A 122 -9.89 16.37 -14.62
N ALA A 123 -9.06 17.07 -13.87
CA ALA A 123 -9.45 17.63 -12.57
C ALA A 123 -10.67 18.57 -12.67
N LYS A 124 -10.83 19.26 -13.81
CA LYS A 124 -11.99 20.13 -14.06
C LYS A 124 -13.29 19.34 -14.21
N SER A 125 -13.28 18.30 -15.05
CA SER A 125 -14.42 17.40 -15.25
C SER A 125 -14.81 16.70 -13.95
N MET A 126 -13.81 16.17 -13.24
CA MET A 126 -13.97 15.53 -11.93
C MET A 126 -14.64 16.46 -10.91
N HIS A 127 -14.12 17.67 -10.72
CA HIS A 127 -14.64 18.64 -9.76
C HIS A 127 -16.11 18.98 -10.02
N ILE A 128 -16.46 19.28 -11.27
CA ILE A 128 -17.84 19.66 -11.64
C ILE A 128 -18.78 18.47 -11.48
N SER A 129 -18.38 17.30 -11.98
CA SER A 129 -19.22 16.10 -11.93
C SER A 129 -19.53 15.69 -10.49
N VAL A 130 -18.53 15.67 -9.61
CA VAL A 130 -18.71 15.26 -8.21
C VAL A 130 -19.59 16.26 -7.45
N ARG A 131 -19.39 17.56 -7.65
CA ARG A 131 -20.26 18.60 -7.08
C ARG A 131 -21.73 18.39 -7.48
N ASP A 132 -21.98 18.14 -8.76
CA ASP A 132 -23.34 17.97 -9.28
C ASP A 132 -23.96 16.63 -8.84
N SER A 133 -23.18 15.55 -8.80
CA SER A 133 -23.61 14.24 -8.28
C SER A 133 -24.01 14.31 -6.80
N LEU A 134 -23.21 14.94 -5.93
CA LEU A 134 -23.56 15.13 -4.52
C LEU A 134 -24.90 15.88 -4.36
N LYS A 135 -25.11 16.94 -5.15
CA LYS A 135 -26.36 17.69 -5.15
C LYS A 135 -27.55 16.83 -5.59
N LYS A 136 -27.39 16.01 -6.64
CA LYS A 136 -28.47 15.12 -7.14
C LYS A 136 -28.78 14.01 -6.15
N LEU A 137 -27.75 13.41 -5.56
CA LEU A 137 -27.85 12.36 -4.55
C LEU A 137 -28.31 12.87 -3.17
N ARG A 138 -28.43 14.20 -2.98
CA ARG A 138 -28.86 14.84 -1.73
C ARG A 138 -28.06 14.38 -0.51
N THR A 139 -26.73 14.31 -0.68
CA THR A 139 -25.79 13.87 0.35
C THR A 139 -24.49 14.65 0.25
N ASP A 140 -23.72 14.68 1.33
CA ASP A 140 -22.42 15.33 1.47
C ASP A 140 -21.24 14.41 1.13
N TYR A 141 -21.45 13.09 1.05
CA TYR A 141 -20.42 12.12 0.67
C TYR A 141 -20.90 11.06 -0.32
N ILE A 142 -19.96 10.55 -1.12
CA ILE A 142 -20.11 9.38 -2.00
C ILE A 142 -19.31 8.23 -1.38
N ASP A 143 -19.91 7.04 -1.26
CA ASP A 143 -19.18 5.89 -0.72
C ASP A 143 -18.08 5.44 -1.68
N ILE A 144 -18.41 5.22 -2.96
CA ILE A 144 -17.44 4.80 -3.98
C ILE A 144 -17.54 5.71 -5.21
N LEU A 145 -16.46 6.44 -5.53
CA LEU A 145 -16.37 7.19 -6.78
C LEU A 145 -15.56 6.40 -7.80
N TYR A 146 -16.19 6.06 -8.92
CA TYR A 146 -15.51 5.43 -10.06
C TYR A 146 -14.98 6.45 -11.07
N VAL A 147 -13.74 6.24 -11.52
CA VAL A 147 -13.31 6.66 -12.85
C VAL A 147 -14.04 5.77 -13.86
N HIS A 148 -15.03 6.28 -14.61
CA HIS A 148 -15.95 5.46 -15.42
C HIS A 148 -15.27 4.75 -16.60
N TRP A 149 -14.27 5.40 -17.20
CA TRP A 149 -13.37 4.85 -18.22
C TRP A 149 -12.11 5.71 -18.29
N TRP A 150 -11.03 5.16 -18.83
CA TRP A 150 -9.79 5.88 -19.04
C TRP A 150 -9.82 6.66 -20.37
N ASP A 151 -9.51 7.96 -20.31
CA ASP A 151 -9.60 8.88 -21.47
C ASP A 151 -8.31 8.98 -22.29
N TYR A 152 -7.19 8.44 -21.79
CA TYR A 152 -5.84 8.52 -22.37
C TYR A 152 -5.29 9.94 -22.61
N ALA A 153 -6.03 10.97 -22.22
CA ALA A 153 -5.66 12.37 -22.36
C ALA A 153 -5.13 12.96 -21.04
N THR A 154 -5.67 12.48 -19.92
CA THR A 154 -5.31 12.95 -18.59
C THR A 154 -4.23 12.03 -17.98
N PRO A 155 -3.10 12.58 -17.48
CA PRO A 155 -2.05 11.77 -16.87
C PRO A 155 -2.50 11.17 -15.52
N VAL A 156 -1.93 10.01 -15.18
CA VAL A 156 -2.22 9.29 -13.91
C VAL A 156 -2.02 10.19 -12.70
N GLU A 157 -0.98 11.02 -12.72
CA GLU A 157 -0.59 11.92 -11.66
C GLU A 157 -1.69 12.96 -11.35
N GLU A 158 -2.34 13.51 -12.39
CA GLU A 158 -3.44 14.46 -12.22
C GLU A 158 -4.68 13.74 -11.67
N VAL A 159 -5.03 12.58 -12.24
CA VAL A 159 -6.20 11.81 -11.81
C VAL A 159 -6.07 11.41 -10.34
N MET A 160 -4.95 10.80 -9.93
CA MET A 160 -4.78 10.30 -8.57
C MET A 160 -4.71 11.43 -7.53
N ARG A 161 -4.07 12.55 -7.85
CA ARG A 161 -4.07 13.73 -6.95
C ARG A 161 -5.47 14.32 -6.80
N GLY A 162 -6.21 14.46 -7.90
CA GLY A 162 -7.58 14.98 -7.88
C GLY A 162 -8.52 14.11 -7.05
N LEU A 163 -8.47 12.78 -7.26
CA LEU A 163 -9.26 11.82 -6.50
C LEU A 163 -8.90 11.85 -5.01
N HIS A 164 -7.61 11.87 -4.68
CA HIS A 164 -7.17 11.93 -3.29
C HIS A 164 -7.64 13.22 -2.59
N VAL A 165 -7.62 14.38 -3.27
CA VAL A 165 -8.18 15.62 -2.72
C VAL A 165 -9.67 15.48 -2.38
N LEU A 166 -10.46 14.77 -3.18
CA LEU A 166 -11.86 14.51 -2.86
C LEU A 166 -12.03 13.64 -1.62
N VAL A 167 -11.14 12.65 -1.43
CA VAL A 167 -11.11 11.81 -0.24
C VAL A 167 -10.73 12.63 0.99
N MET A 168 -9.69 13.45 0.90
CA MET A 168 -9.26 14.34 1.98
C MET A 168 -10.31 15.40 2.34
N GLN A 169 -11.17 15.78 1.40
CA GLN A 169 -12.32 16.66 1.64
C GLN A 169 -13.52 15.95 2.30
N GLY A 170 -13.48 14.63 2.47
CA GLY A 170 -14.61 13.83 2.99
C GLY A 170 -15.77 13.67 2.00
N LYS A 171 -15.62 14.13 0.75
CA LYS A 171 -16.66 14.03 -0.28
C LYS A 171 -16.77 12.65 -0.90
N VAL A 172 -15.71 11.86 -0.78
CA VAL A 172 -15.60 10.50 -1.32
C VAL A 172 -14.91 9.64 -0.27
N LEU A 173 -15.44 8.45 0.03
CA LEU A 173 -14.84 7.56 1.02
C LEU A 173 -13.86 6.56 0.38
N TYR A 174 -14.24 5.97 -0.74
CA TYR A 174 -13.49 4.94 -1.45
C TYR A 174 -13.38 5.25 -2.95
N LEU A 175 -12.29 4.81 -3.55
CA LEU A 175 -12.02 5.00 -4.99
C LEU A 175 -12.20 3.69 -5.75
N GLY A 176 -12.91 3.79 -6.87
CA GLY A 176 -13.06 2.72 -7.84
C GLY A 176 -12.57 3.14 -9.23
N ILE A 177 -12.32 2.16 -10.08
CA ILE A 177 -11.99 2.39 -11.49
C ILE A 177 -12.76 1.40 -12.37
N SER A 178 -13.21 1.86 -13.53
CA SER A 178 -14.05 1.08 -14.44
C SER A 178 -13.48 1.10 -15.85
N ASN A 179 -13.68 0.00 -16.58
CA ASN A 179 -13.32 -0.14 -18.01
C ASN A 179 -11.91 0.39 -18.36
N THR A 180 -10.91 0.07 -17.54
CA THR A 180 -9.53 0.59 -17.67
C THR A 180 -8.55 -0.57 -17.79
N PRO A 181 -7.58 -0.53 -18.73
CA PRO A 181 -6.55 -1.56 -18.82
C PRO A 181 -5.81 -1.82 -17.50
N ALA A 182 -5.53 -3.09 -17.19
CA ALA A 182 -4.95 -3.49 -15.92
C ALA A 182 -3.61 -2.77 -15.62
N TRP A 183 -2.76 -2.60 -16.64
CA TRP A 183 -1.47 -1.90 -16.49
C TRP A 183 -1.62 -0.43 -16.07
N ILE A 184 -2.71 0.26 -16.46
CA ILE A 184 -2.98 1.63 -16.00
C ILE A 184 -3.40 1.60 -14.53
N VAL A 185 -4.25 0.64 -14.14
CA VAL A 185 -4.69 0.49 -12.75
C VAL A 185 -3.49 0.23 -11.83
N VAL A 186 -2.61 -0.70 -12.22
CA VAL A 186 -1.37 -1.00 -11.48
C VAL A 186 -0.48 0.24 -11.41
N LYS A 187 -0.28 0.97 -12.52
CA LYS A 187 0.49 2.23 -12.54
C LYS A 187 -0.11 3.27 -11.58
N ALA A 188 -1.43 3.44 -11.59
CA ALA A 188 -2.14 4.40 -10.76
C ALA A 188 -2.07 4.05 -9.27
N ASN A 189 -2.28 2.78 -8.92
CA ASN A 189 -2.16 2.31 -7.55
C ASN A 189 -0.71 2.36 -7.05
N ALA A 190 0.28 2.04 -7.90
CA ALA A 190 1.69 2.19 -7.56
C ALA A 190 2.04 3.67 -7.30
N TYR A 191 1.59 4.58 -8.18
CA TYR A 191 1.77 6.01 -7.99
C TYR A 191 1.14 6.48 -6.68
N ALA A 192 -0.09 6.05 -6.38
CA ALA A 192 -0.78 6.41 -5.16
C ALA A 192 -0.02 5.96 -3.91
N ARG A 193 0.40 4.68 -3.85
CA ARG A 193 1.21 4.15 -2.74
C ARG A 193 2.53 4.90 -2.56
N GLN A 194 3.24 5.19 -3.65
CA GLN A 194 4.53 5.91 -3.62
C GLN A 194 4.39 7.36 -3.13
N HIS A 195 3.22 7.97 -3.28
CA HIS A 195 2.98 9.39 -2.97
C HIS A 195 2.02 9.59 -1.80
N GLY A 196 1.71 8.55 -1.03
CA GLY A 196 0.79 8.63 0.11
C GLY A 196 -0.65 9.02 -0.27
N LEU A 197 -1.06 8.76 -1.51
CA LEU A 197 -2.41 9.02 -2.00
C LEU A 197 -3.31 7.80 -1.80
N THR A 198 -4.62 8.01 -1.83
CA THR A 198 -5.61 6.94 -1.73
C THR A 198 -5.59 6.09 -3.02
N PRO A 199 -5.37 4.76 -2.95
CA PRO A 199 -5.42 3.88 -4.12
C PRO A 199 -6.86 3.48 -4.48
N PHE A 200 -7.04 2.89 -5.67
CA PHE A 200 -8.27 2.20 -6.02
C PHE A 200 -8.41 0.90 -5.23
N CYS A 201 -9.61 0.62 -4.73
CA CYS A 201 -9.94 -0.57 -3.93
C CYS A 201 -10.95 -1.50 -4.62
N VAL A 202 -11.52 -1.07 -5.76
CA VAL A 202 -12.50 -1.83 -6.53
C VAL A 202 -12.38 -1.52 -8.02
N TYR A 203 -12.45 -2.58 -8.83
CA TYR A 203 -12.52 -2.50 -10.28
C TYR A 203 -13.93 -2.85 -10.75
N GLN A 204 -14.47 -2.10 -11.70
CA GLN A 204 -15.75 -2.40 -12.34
C GLN A 204 -15.55 -2.74 -13.83
N GLY A 205 -16.02 -3.91 -14.26
CA GLY A 205 -15.76 -4.43 -15.61
C GLY A 205 -16.91 -5.25 -16.18
N ASN A 206 -16.96 -5.36 -17.53
CA ASN A 206 -17.95 -6.21 -18.19
C ASN A 206 -17.55 -7.67 -18.04
N TRP A 207 -18.35 -8.46 -17.34
CA TRP A 207 -18.04 -9.87 -17.12
C TRP A 207 -19.29 -10.68 -16.87
N ASN A 208 -19.41 -11.77 -17.61
CA ASN A 208 -20.47 -12.75 -17.47
C ASN A 208 -20.00 -14.10 -18.05
N ALA A 209 -20.81 -15.14 -17.88
CA ALA A 209 -20.47 -16.48 -18.34
C ALA A 209 -20.16 -16.59 -19.86
N ALA A 210 -20.64 -15.66 -20.69
CA ALA A 210 -20.41 -15.64 -22.14
C ALA A 210 -19.38 -14.59 -22.61
N LEU A 211 -18.91 -13.72 -21.71
CA LEU A 211 -17.90 -12.69 -22.00
C LEU A 211 -16.87 -12.66 -20.88
N ARG A 212 -15.71 -13.25 -21.17
CA ARG A 212 -14.70 -13.65 -20.18
C ARG A 212 -13.35 -12.93 -20.34
N ASP A 213 -13.31 -11.89 -21.16
CA ASP A 213 -12.05 -11.22 -21.55
C ASP A 213 -11.24 -10.68 -20.36
N ILE A 214 -11.93 -10.24 -19.30
CA ILE A 214 -11.29 -9.68 -18.12
C ILE A 214 -10.55 -10.74 -17.26
N GLU A 215 -10.81 -12.04 -17.48
CA GLU A 215 -10.18 -13.15 -16.74
C GLU A 215 -8.67 -13.24 -16.97
N GLY A 216 -8.16 -12.68 -18.07
CA GLY A 216 -6.75 -12.83 -18.43
C GLY A 216 -5.80 -11.89 -17.70
N ASP A 217 -6.25 -10.67 -17.40
CA ASP A 217 -5.37 -9.61 -16.91
C ASP A 217 -6.00 -8.81 -15.76
N VAL A 218 -7.29 -8.49 -15.86
CA VAL A 218 -7.98 -7.67 -14.85
C VAL A 218 -8.27 -8.46 -13.58
N ILE A 219 -8.76 -9.69 -13.66
CA ILE A 219 -9.01 -10.51 -12.45
C ILE A 219 -7.68 -10.78 -11.72
N PRO A 220 -6.60 -11.27 -12.38
CA PRO A 220 -5.30 -11.41 -11.72
C PRO A 220 -4.78 -10.09 -11.13
N MET A 221 -4.97 -8.97 -11.82
CA MET A 221 -4.61 -7.65 -11.29
C MET A 221 -5.40 -7.28 -10.04
N CYS A 222 -6.71 -7.54 -10.00
CA CYS A 222 -7.51 -7.25 -8.82
C CYS A 222 -7.08 -8.11 -7.62
N GLU A 223 -6.74 -9.37 -7.85
CA GLU A 223 -6.21 -10.26 -6.81
C GLU A 223 -4.84 -9.81 -6.30
N ASP A 224 -3.96 -9.35 -7.18
CA ASP A 224 -2.63 -8.83 -6.82
C ASP A 224 -2.70 -7.47 -6.10
N GLN A 225 -3.63 -6.60 -6.51
CA GLN A 225 -3.79 -5.26 -5.95
C GLN A 225 -4.76 -5.20 -4.75
N ASP A 226 -5.22 -6.35 -4.25
CA ASP A 226 -6.20 -6.46 -3.15
C ASP A 226 -7.48 -5.63 -3.41
N MET A 227 -8.00 -5.72 -4.64
CA MET A 227 -9.18 -5.01 -5.12
C MET A 227 -10.39 -5.93 -5.27
N ALA A 228 -11.58 -5.38 -5.03
CA ALA A 228 -12.84 -6.04 -5.38
C ALA A 228 -13.11 -5.97 -6.88
N ILE A 229 -13.99 -6.84 -7.36
CA ILE A 229 -14.55 -6.82 -8.71
C ILE A 229 -16.05 -6.59 -8.63
N VAL A 230 -16.51 -5.56 -9.31
CA VAL A 230 -17.93 -5.27 -9.50
C VAL A 230 -18.25 -5.52 -10.97
N SER A 231 -18.89 -6.65 -11.30
CA SER A 231 -19.17 -6.97 -12.71
C SER A 231 -20.43 -6.25 -13.19
N TRP A 232 -20.32 -5.45 -14.24
CA TRP A 232 -21.50 -5.00 -14.99
C TRP A 232 -21.78 -5.98 -16.12
N GLY A 233 -23.02 -5.97 -16.63
CA GLY A 233 -23.41 -6.92 -17.67
C GLY A 233 -23.45 -8.37 -17.20
N SER A 234 -23.59 -8.61 -15.89
CA SER A 234 -23.51 -9.93 -15.24
C SER A 234 -24.47 -10.99 -15.82
N LEU A 235 -25.57 -10.55 -16.43
CA LEU A 235 -26.56 -11.39 -17.12
C LEU A 235 -26.51 -11.21 -18.65
N GLY A 236 -25.32 -10.90 -19.19
CA GLY A 236 -25.09 -10.66 -20.62
C GLY A 236 -25.89 -9.49 -21.17
N THR A 237 -26.17 -8.46 -20.36
CA THR A 237 -27.02 -7.31 -20.75
C THR A 237 -28.39 -7.75 -21.30
N GLY A 238 -28.94 -8.84 -20.73
CA GLY A 238 -30.23 -9.40 -21.15
C GLY A 238 -30.15 -10.40 -22.31
N SER A 239 -28.96 -10.83 -22.74
CA SER A 239 -28.78 -11.90 -23.75
C SER A 239 -28.79 -13.32 -23.16
N LEU A 240 -28.48 -13.49 -21.86
CA LEU A 240 -28.55 -14.78 -21.18
C LEU A 240 -30.00 -15.07 -20.75
N LEU A 241 -30.73 -15.75 -21.62
CA LEU A 241 -32.16 -16.03 -21.51
C LEU A 241 -32.44 -17.51 -21.75
N THR A 242 -33.48 -18.08 -21.14
CA THR A 242 -33.95 -19.42 -21.48
C THR A 242 -34.54 -19.48 -22.88
N ALA A 243 -34.68 -20.68 -23.45
CA ALA A 243 -35.35 -20.85 -24.75
C ALA A 243 -36.77 -20.27 -24.75
N GLN A 244 -37.49 -20.41 -23.63
CA GLN A 244 -38.82 -19.83 -23.44
C GLN A 244 -38.80 -18.30 -23.38
N GLN A 245 -37.91 -17.71 -22.56
CA GLN A 245 -37.76 -16.26 -22.45
C GLN A 245 -37.39 -15.60 -23.79
N ARG A 246 -36.56 -16.26 -24.61
CA ARG A 246 -36.24 -15.78 -25.96
C ARG A 246 -37.48 -15.72 -26.86
N LYS A 247 -38.35 -16.73 -26.81
CA LYS A 247 -39.60 -16.76 -27.59
C LYS A 247 -40.57 -15.67 -27.13
N GLU A 248 -40.73 -15.50 -25.83
CA GLU A 248 -41.59 -14.46 -25.23
C GLU A 248 -41.10 -13.06 -25.62
N ARG A 249 -39.79 -12.81 -25.54
CA ARG A 249 -39.18 -11.53 -25.94
C ARG A 249 -39.29 -11.25 -27.44
N GLU A 250 -39.21 -12.27 -28.29
CA GLU A 250 -39.40 -12.07 -29.73
C GLU A 250 -40.85 -11.71 -30.07
N ALA A 251 -41.80 -12.27 -29.32
CA ALA A 251 -43.23 -12.01 -29.46
C ALA A 251 -43.68 -10.66 -28.90
N ASP A 252 -42.92 -10.06 -27.97
CA ASP A 252 -43.18 -8.74 -27.40
C ASP A 252 -42.66 -7.62 -28.33
N PRO A 253 -43.54 -6.80 -28.92
CA PRO A 253 -43.13 -5.71 -29.82
C PRO A 253 -42.41 -4.57 -29.08
N ASP A 254 -42.61 -4.41 -27.77
CA ASP A 254 -42.04 -3.33 -26.96
C ASP A 254 -40.74 -3.74 -26.26
N ALA A 255 -40.36 -5.03 -26.33
CA ALA A 255 -39.14 -5.52 -25.71
C ALA A 255 -37.90 -5.18 -26.54
N PRO A 256 -36.79 -4.74 -25.91
CA PRO A 256 -35.50 -4.63 -26.59
C PRO A 256 -35.04 -5.98 -27.14
N LYS A 257 -34.60 -5.99 -28.41
CA LYS A 257 -34.13 -7.19 -29.13
C LYS A 257 -32.62 -7.12 -29.38
N PRO A 258 -31.77 -7.43 -28.37
CA PRO A 258 -30.32 -7.41 -28.56
C PRO A 258 -29.88 -8.53 -29.50
N GLN A 259 -28.80 -8.31 -30.25
CA GLN A 259 -28.16 -9.39 -30.99
C GLN A 259 -27.55 -10.39 -30.00
N ILE A 260 -28.02 -11.63 -30.03
CA ILE A 260 -27.50 -12.73 -29.21
C ILE A 260 -26.41 -13.45 -30.02
N SER A 261 -25.18 -13.45 -29.52
CA SER A 261 -24.08 -14.17 -30.16
C SER A 261 -24.25 -15.69 -30.03
N GLU A 262 -23.59 -16.45 -30.91
CA GLU A 262 -23.59 -17.92 -30.82
C GLU A 262 -23.05 -18.41 -29.47
N VAL A 263 -22.03 -17.74 -28.93
CA VAL A 263 -21.45 -18.04 -27.61
C VAL A 263 -22.48 -17.79 -26.51
N ALA A 264 -23.20 -16.67 -26.54
CA ALA A 264 -24.25 -16.37 -25.56
C ALA A 264 -25.40 -17.38 -25.63
N LEU A 265 -25.74 -17.86 -26.83
CA LEU A 265 -26.76 -18.89 -27.02
C LEU A 265 -26.33 -20.23 -26.38
N LYS A 266 -25.14 -20.74 -26.73
CA LYS A 266 -24.58 -21.98 -26.15
C LYS A 266 -24.44 -21.89 -24.63
N THR A 267 -23.96 -20.75 -24.14
CA THR A 267 -23.85 -20.48 -22.71
C THR A 267 -25.22 -20.49 -22.04
N SER A 268 -26.23 -19.86 -22.66
CA SER A 268 -27.60 -19.89 -22.14
C SER A 268 -28.16 -21.31 -22.03
N GLU A 269 -27.93 -22.15 -23.04
CA GLU A 269 -28.35 -23.55 -23.02
C GLU A 269 -27.67 -24.35 -21.91
N ALA A 270 -26.38 -24.14 -21.68
CA ALA A 270 -25.65 -24.76 -20.56
C ALA A 270 -26.20 -24.32 -19.20
N LEU A 271 -26.40 -23.01 -19.02
CA LEU A 271 -26.98 -22.47 -17.80
C LEU A 271 -28.41 -22.97 -17.55
N GLU A 272 -29.23 -23.09 -18.61
CA GLU A 272 -30.60 -23.62 -18.55
C GLU A 272 -30.59 -25.09 -18.10
N ARG A 273 -29.74 -25.94 -18.68
CA ARG A 273 -29.62 -27.34 -18.25
C ARG A 273 -29.20 -27.49 -16.79
N ILE A 274 -28.26 -26.67 -16.32
CA ILE A 274 -27.85 -26.67 -14.91
C ILE A 274 -28.99 -26.19 -14.01
N ALA A 275 -29.71 -25.15 -14.44
CA ALA A 275 -30.86 -24.61 -13.72
C ALA A 275 -31.97 -25.64 -13.55
N ASP A 276 -32.29 -26.40 -14.61
CA ASP A 276 -33.26 -27.50 -14.58
C ASP A 276 -32.84 -28.59 -13.59
N ARG A 277 -31.57 -29.00 -13.60
CA ARG A 277 -31.05 -30.02 -12.66
C ARG A 277 -31.12 -29.57 -11.20
N LYS A 278 -30.96 -28.27 -10.93
CA LYS A 278 -30.99 -27.70 -9.57
C LYS A 278 -32.36 -27.16 -9.15
N GLY A 279 -33.35 -27.14 -10.03
CA GLY A 279 -34.67 -26.56 -9.76
C GLY A 279 -34.61 -25.07 -9.46
N THR A 280 -33.82 -24.31 -10.22
CA THR A 280 -33.65 -22.85 -10.07
C THR A 280 -33.74 -22.15 -11.43
N THR A 281 -33.45 -20.84 -11.48
CA THR A 281 -33.48 -20.07 -12.73
C THR A 281 -32.09 -20.00 -13.39
N LEU A 282 -32.08 -19.84 -14.72
CA LEU A 282 -30.86 -19.59 -15.49
C LEU A 282 -30.09 -18.39 -14.92
N GLN A 283 -30.80 -17.31 -14.57
CA GLN A 283 -30.21 -16.09 -14.02
C GLN A 283 -29.54 -16.34 -12.67
N ALA A 284 -30.13 -17.19 -11.81
CA ALA A 284 -29.53 -17.55 -10.54
C ALA A 284 -28.23 -18.38 -10.74
N ILE A 285 -28.19 -19.31 -11.71
CA ILE A 285 -26.96 -20.03 -12.08
C ILE A 285 -25.91 -19.07 -12.64
N ALA A 286 -26.29 -18.15 -13.52
CA ALA A 286 -25.36 -17.19 -14.13
C ALA A 286 -24.67 -16.29 -13.09
N LEU A 287 -25.43 -15.81 -12.09
CA LEU A 287 -24.86 -15.04 -10.99
C LEU A 287 -24.04 -15.92 -10.04
N ALA A 288 -24.51 -17.14 -9.74
CA ALA A 288 -23.76 -18.11 -8.95
C ALA A 288 -22.40 -18.43 -9.57
N TYR A 289 -22.33 -18.56 -10.89
CA TYR A 289 -21.08 -18.75 -11.62
C TYR A 289 -20.05 -17.67 -11.27
N LEU A 290 -20.42 -16.39 -11.32
CA LEU A 290 -19.51 -15.29 -10.99
C LEU A 290 -18.96 -15.40 -9.56
N PHE A 291 -19.80 -15.73 -8.58
CA PHE A 291 -19.37 -15.93 -7.18
C PHE A 291 -18.36 -17.07 -7.00
N HIS A 292 -18.29 -18.05 -7.91
CA HIS A 292 -17.35 -19.16 -7.83
C HIS A 292 -15.98 -18.84 -8.44
N GLN A 293 -15.84 -17.74 -9.18
CA GLN A 293 -14.62 -17.42 -9.92
C GLN A 293 -13.56 -16.75 -9.05
N THR A 294 -13.93 -15.82 -8.17
CA THR A 294 -12.99 -15.17 -7.25
C THR A 294 -13.67 -14.69 -5.96
N THR A 295 -12.88 -14.35 -4.95
CA THR A 295 -13.38 -14.05 -3.60
C THR A 295 -14.17 -12.75 -3.56
N TYR A 296 -13.62 -11.62 -4.00
CA TYR A 296 -14.23 -10.29 -3.80
C TYR A 296 -15.06 -9.82 -4.99
N VAL A 297 -15.99 -10.66 -5.46
CA VAL A 297 -16.89 -10.33 -6.58
C VAL A 297 -18.30 -9.93 -6.12
N PHE A 298 -18.83 -8.87 -6.74
CA PHE A 298 -20.14 -8.26 -6.48
C PHE A 298 -20.86 -7.93 -7.80
N PRO A 299 -21.66 -8.86 -8.36
CA PRO A 299 -22.36 -8.63 -9.61
C PRO A 299 -23.35 -7.48 -9.53
N ILE A 300 -23.30 -6.56 -10.49
CA ILE A 300 -24.36 -5.57 -10.73
C ILE A 300 -25.48 -6.26 -11.50
N VAL A 301 -26.70 -6.10 -10.99
CA VAL A 301 -27.92 -6.56 -11.64
C VAL A 301 -28.82 -5.36 -11.92
N GLY A 302 -29.06 -5.09 -13.21
CA GLY A 302 -30.13 -4.19 -13.64
C GLY A 302 -31.48 -4.90 -13.58
N VAL A 303 -32.51 -4.21 -13.10
CA VAL A 303 -33.85 -4.77 -12.90
C VAL A 303 -34.91 -3.88 -13.50
N ASN A 304 -36.02 -4.46 -13.94
CA ASN A 304 -37.18 -3.72 -14.46
C ASN A 304 -38.41 -3.88 -13.56
N THR A 305 -38.48 -4.95 -12.76
CA THR A 305 -39.64 -5.29 -11.93
C THR A 305 -39.22 -5.64 -10.50
N VAL A 306 -40.17 -5.60 -9.57
CA VAL A 306 -39.95 -6.01 -8.17
C VAL A 306 -39.67 -7.52 -8.08
N GLU A 307 -40.21 -8.33 -8.97
CA GLU A 307 -39.96 -9.78 -9.03
C GLU A 307 -38.50 -10.08 -9.34
N HIS A 308 -37.84 -9.31 -10.22
CA HIS A 308 -36.41 -9.47 -10.49
C HIS A 308 -35.58 -9.26 -9.21
N ILE A 309 -35.96 -8.29 -8.38
CA ILE A 309 -35.28 -7.99 -7.11
C ILE A 309 -35.48 -9.14 -6.11
N LYS A 310 -36.73 -9.61 -5.97
CA LYS A 310 -37.07 -10.71 -5.06
C LYS A 310 -36.39 -12.03 -5.43
N ALA A 311 -36.01 -12.22 -6.70
CA ALA A 311 -35.30 -13.41 -7.18
C ALA A 311 -33.78 -13.38 -6.93
N MET A 312 -33.17 -12.20 -6.70
CA MET A 312 -31.72 -12.06 -6.49
C MET A 312 -31.14 -13.00 -5.40
N PRO A 313 -31.79 -13.19 -4.24
CA PRO A 313 -31.23 -14.01 -3.16
C PRO A 313 -31.09 -15.50 -3.51
N ASP A 314 -31.75 -15.98 -4.57
CA ASP A 314 -31.65 -17.40 -4.97
C ASP A 314 -30.28 -17.75 -5.50
N ALA A 315 -29.60 -16.81 -6.18
CA ALA A 315 -28.22 -16.99 -6.64
C ALA A 315 -27.25 -17.31 -5.49
N LEU A 316 -27.47 -16.70 -4.32
CA LEU A 316 -26.60 -16.82 -3.14
C LEU A 316 -26.73 -18.16 -2.41
N LYS A 317 -27.76 -18.96 -2.75
CA LYS A 317 -28.01 -20.29 -2.17
C LYS A 317 -27.35 -21.40 -2.99
N ILE A 318 -26.84 -21.08 -4.17
CA ILE A 318 -26.38 -22.06 -5.15
C ILE A 318 -24.88 -22.29 -5.00
N LYS A 319 -24.51 -23.57 -4.92
CA LYS A 319 -23.14 -24.03 -5.05
C LYS A 319 -23.01 -24.84 -6.34
N LEU A 320 -22.07 -24.44 -7.19
CA LEU A 320 -21.74 -25.15 -8.41
C LEU A 320 -20.71 -26.24 -8.10
N SER A 321 -20.89 -27.41 -8.69
CA SER A 321 -19.84 -28.43 -8.74
C SER A 321 -18.78 -28.05 -9.77
N LYS A 322 -17.63 -28.73 -9.74
CA LYS A 322 -16.58 -28.51 -10.72
C LYS A 322 -17.07 -28.84 -12.14
N GLU A 323 -17.83 -29.92 -12.28
CA GLU A 323 -18.37 -30.39 -13.55
C GLU A 323 -19.38 -29.39 -14.14
N GLU A 324 -20.20 -28.77 -13.28
CA GLU A 324 -21.15 -27.73 -13.71
C GLU A 324 -20.45 -26.44 -14.13
N ALA A 325 -19.36 -26.07 -13.43
CA ALA A 325 -18.54 -24.93 -13.85
C ALA A 325 -17.82 -25.20 -15.18
N ASP A 326 -17.29 -26.42 -15.35
CA ASP A 326 -16.62 -26.85 -16.59
C ASP A 326 -17.62 -26.89 -17.76
N GLU A 327 -18.87 -27.32 -17.56
CA GLU A 327 -19.94 -27.25 -18.58
C GLU A 327 -20.18 -25.81 -19.09
N ILE A 328 -20.13 -24.82 -18.18
CA ILE A 328 -20.24 -23.40 -18.56
C ILE A 328 -19.00 -22.95 -19.34
N HIS A 329 -17.79 -23.34 -18.90
CA HIS A 329 -16.55 -23.00 -19.59
C HIS A 329 -16.47 -23.58 -21.01
N GLU A 330 -16.96 -24.79 -21.22
CA GLU A 330 -17.01 -25.43 -22.54
C GLU A 330 -17.98 -24.72 -23.49
N ALA A 331 -19.09 -24.20 -22.96
CA ALA A 331 -20.06 -23.43 -23.73
C ALA A 331 -19.55 -22.03 -24.14
N SER A 332 -18.61 -21.48 -23.39
CA SER A 332 -17.92 -20.23 -23.69
C SER A 332 -16.39 -20.41 -23.65
N PRO A 333 -15.80 -21.01 -24.71
CA PRO A 333 -14.36 -21.20 -24.81
C PRO A 333 -13.61 -19.88 -24.65
N TYR A 334 -12.61 -19.88 -23.77
CA TYR A 334 -11.80 -18.71 -23.47
C TYR A 334 -10.43 -18.81 -24.14
N ASN A 335 -10.01 -17.74 -24.81
CA ASN A 335 -8.65 -17.58 -25.31
C ASN A 335 -8.02 -16.39 -24.58
N PRO A 336 -7.03 -16.62 -23.70
CA PRO A 336 -6.42 -15.53 -22.93
C PRO A 336 -5.58 -14.57 -23.77
N GLY A 337 -5.36 -14.86 -25.06
CA GLY A 337 -4.54 -14.04 -25.93
C GLY A 337 -3.05 -14.14 -25.59
N TYR A 338 -2.21 -13.55 -26.43
CA TYR A 338 -0.76 -13.47 -26.17
C TYR A 338 -0.48 -12.40 -25.10
N PRO A 339 0.46 -12.62 -24.16
CA PRO A 339 1.41 -13.75 -24.05
C PRO A 339 0.90 -14.96 -23.25
N LEU A 340 -0.31 -14.89 -22.70
CA LEU A 340 -0.85 -15.93 -21.80
C LEU A 340 -1.17 -17.25 -22.50
N ASN A 341 -1.42 -17.22 -23.81
CA ASN A 341 -1.62 -18.40 -24.65
C ASN A 341 -0.32 -19.06 -25.14
N HIS A 342 0.86 -18.60 -24.69
CA HIS A 342 2.15 -19.16 -25.11
C HIS A 342 2.48 -20.45 -24.35
N GLN A 343 2.46 -21.57 -25.07
CA GLN A 343 2.62 -22.94 -24.52
C GLN A 343 3.94 -23.23 -23.77
N GLN A 344 4.98 -22.41 -23.89
CA GLN A 344 6.28 -22.66 -23.24
C GLN A 344 6.20 -22.62 -21.70
N TYR A 345 5.29 -21.85 -21.12
CA TYR A 345 5.09 -21.83 -19.67
C TYR A 345 4.50 -23.15 -19.12
N GLN A 346 3.77 -23.93 -19.95
CA GLN A 346 3.27 -25.25 -19.54
C GLN A 346 4.33 -26.37 -19.71
N MET A 347 5.34 -26.17 -20.54
CA MET A 347 6.37 -27.19 -20.83
C MET A 347 7.59 -27.14 -19.90
N ALA A 348 7.72 -26.11 -19.07
CA ALA A 348 8.86 -25.92 -18.16
C ALA A 348 8.62 -26.43 -16.72
N ALA A 349 7.66 -27.33 -16.50
CA ALA A 349 7.37 -27.88 -15.18
C ALA A 349 8.18 -29.17 -14.90
N TRP A 350 9.49 -29.01 -14.71
CA TRP A 350 10.26 -29.83 -13.74
C TRP A 350 10.44 -29.07 -12.42
N ILE A 351 9.54 -28.13 -12.15
CA ILE A 351 9.50 -27.33 -10.93
C ILE A 351 8.09 -27.50 -10.36
N ASP A 352 7.99 -28.24 -9.26
CA ASP A 352 6.81 -28.25 -8.38
C ASP A 352 6.80 -26.96 -7.55
N ALA A 353 6.67 -25.83 -8.23
CA ALA A 353 6.39 -24.54 -7.61
C ALA A 353 4.89 -24.32 -7.75
N PRO A 354 4.08 -24.52 -6.70
CA PRO A 354 2.68 -24.13 -6.78
C PRO A 354 2.64 -22.62 -7.12
N PRO A 355 1.76 -22.18 -8.04
CA PRO A 355 1.48 -20.75 -8.16
C PRO A 355 1.18 -20.23 -6.76
N LYS A 356 1.75 -19.07 -6.39
CA LYS A 356 1.61 -18.43 -5.08
C LYS A 356 0.19 -18.69 -4.57
N ARG A 357 0.02 -19.63 -3.63
CA ARG A 357 -1.31 -19.92 -3.11
C ARG A 357 -1.81 -18.62 -2.50
N LEU A 358 -2.92 -18.12 -3.05
CA LEU A 358 -3.79 -17.15 -2.41
C LEU A 358 -3.89 -17.52 -0.93
N LYS A 359 -3.77 -16.55 -0.03
CA LYS A 359 -4.04 -16.75 1.40
C LYS A 359 -5.50 -17.16 1.55
N SER A 360 -5.80 -18.45 1.39
CA SER A 360 -7.08 -18.99 1.80
C SER A 360 -7.05 -19.00 3.32
N PHE A 361 -7.93 -18.21 3.94
CA PHE A 361 -8.30 -18.46 5.32
C PHE A 361 -8.99 -19.82 5.33
N THR A 362 -8.25 -20.87 5.70
CA THR A 362 -8.83 -22.20 5.83
C THR A 362 -9.83 -22.18 7.00
N GLN A 363 -10.88 -22.99 6.89
CA GLN A 363 -11.88 -23.19 7.95
C GLN A 363 -11.25 -23.56 9.32
N GLN A 364 -10.02 -24.06 9.30
CA GLN A 364 -9.22 -24.41 10.47
C GLN A 364 -8.76 -23.18 11.26
N SER A 365 -8.44 -22.06 10.58
CA SER A 365 -8.09 -20.78 11.20
C SER A 365 -9.29 -20.14 11.92
N ILE A 366 -10.50 -20.33 11.37
CA ILE A 366 -11.75 -19.89 11.99
C ILE A 366 -12.04 -20.68 13.27
N ASN A 367 -11.81 -21.99 13.26
CA ASN A 367 -12.01 -22.84 14.44
C ASN A 367 -10.94 -22.59 15.53
N GLN A 368 -9.70 -22.24 15.17
CA GLN A 368 -8.68 -21.81 16.14
C GLN A 368 -9.02 -20.45 16.78
N ALA A 369 -9.55 -19.50 16.01
CA ALA A 369 -10.00 -18.20 16.53
C ALA A 369 -11.23 -18.32 17.46
N ILE A 370 -12.12 -19.31 17.23
CA ILE A 370 -13.25 -19.61 18.11
C ILE A 370 -12.80 -20.30 19.40
N THR A 371 -11.73 -21.11 19.35
CA THR A 371 -11.19 -21.80 20.53
C THR A 371 -10.43 -20.83 21.45
N GLN A 372 -9.63 -19.91 20.89
CA GLN A 372 -8.93 -18.87 21.66
C GLN A 372 -9.86 -17.84 22.35
N ARG A 373 -11.13 -17.72 21.91
CA ARG A 373 -12.13 -16.89 22.62
C ARG A 373 -12.71 -17.52 23.88
N LYS A 374 -12.54 -18.84 24.11
CA LYS A 374 -13.00 -19.49 25.34
C LYS A 374 -12.01 -19.35 26.50
N ASP A 375 -10.72 -19.17 26.21
CA ASP A 375 -9.67 -19.07 27.24
C ASP A 375 -9.52 -17.65 27.82
N LEU A 376 -10.21 -16.65 27.25
CA LEU A 376 -10.21 -15.25 27.70
C LEU A 376 -11.40 -14.89 28.62
N GLN A 377 -12.24 -15.85 29.01
CA GLN A 377 -13.37 -15.64 29.92
C GLN A 377 -13.10 -15.97 31.40
N LEU A 378 -11.87 -16.32 31.77
CA LEU A 378 -11.48 -16.64 33.14
C LEU A 378 -10.28 -15.79 33.59
N THR A 379 -10.54 -14.52 33.90
CA THR A 379 -9.91 -13.71 34.95
C THR A 379 -10.21 -12.24 34.66
N PHE A 380 -11.16 -11.65 35.38
CA PHE A 380 -11.14 -10.28 35.90
C PHE A 380 -12.49 -10.02 36.58
N THR A 381 -12.64 -10.60 37.77
CA THR A 381 -13.58 -10.16 38.80
C THR A 381 -12.80 -9.35 39.85
N SER A 382 -13.47 -8.35 40.42
CA SER A 382 -12.97 -7.31 41.35
C SER A 382 -12.13 -6.23 40.65
N ILE A 383 -12.52 -4.95 40.63
CA ILE A 383 -12.92 -4.10 41.75
C ILE A 383 -14.00 -3.10 41.29
N LEU A 384 -15.11 -3.03 42.02
CA LEU A 384 -16.12 -1.97 41.99
C LEU A 384 -16.30 -1.46 43.43
N ASP A 385 -16.29 -0.13 43.62
CA ASP A 385 -17.21 0.70 44.43
C ASP A 385 -16.60 2.11 44.76
N PRO A 386 -17.38 3.14 45.15
CA PRO A 386 -18.15 3.99 44.23
C PRO A 386 -17.96 5.54 44.47
N PHE A 387 -18.62 6.33 43.62
CA PHE A 387 -18.74 7.81 43.55
C PHE A 387 -18.98 8.58 44.87
N PRO A 388 -18.81 9.94 44.88
CA PRO A 388 -20.01 10.79 44.70
C PRO A 388 -19.82 12.11 43.91
N THR A 389 -20.73 12.30 42.93
CA THR A 389 -21.50 13.52 42.59
C THR A 389 -20.86 14.93 42.57
N MET A 390 -20.96 15.63 41.41
CA MET A 390 -21.59 16.96 41.34
C MET A 390 -21.99 17.41 39.91
N ARG A 391 -23.32 17.47 39.72
CA ARG A 391 -24.17 18.46 39.03
C ARG A 391 -23.83 19.02 37.64
N LEU A 392 -24.70 18.64 36.70
CA LEU A 392 -25.15 19.42 35.54
C LEU A 392 -25.60 20.82 35.96
N THR A 393 -24.89 21.86 35.51
CA THR A 393 -25.49 23.18 35.22
C THR A 393 -24.65 23.91 34.17
N THR A 394 -25.33 24.51 33.19
CA THR A 394 -24.87 25.60 32.32
C THR A 394 -24.09 25.22 31.04
N ILE A 395 -24.84 24.69 30.07
CA ILE A 395 -24.69 25.08 28.65
C ILE A 395 -25.44 26.42 28.50
N PHE A 396 -24.82 27.38 27.81
CA PHE A 396 -25.26 28.73 27.38
C PHE A 396 -24.39 29.86 27.95
N LEU A 397 -23.82 30.65 27.02
CA LEU A 397 -22.94 31.82 27.17
C LEU A 397 -21.42 31.56 27.30
N ALA A 398 -20.76 31.31 26.17
CA ALA A 398 -19.44 31.87 25.85
C ALA A 398 -19.05 31.60 24.38
N LEU A 399 -19.92 31.98 23.45
CA LEU A 399 -19.54 32.23 22.06
C LEU A 399 -19.82 33.71 21.82
N GLN A 400 -18.82 34.42 21.30
CA GLN A 400 -18.78 35.85 20.98
C GLN A 400 -18.26 36.81 22.07
N SER A 401 -16.96 36.71 22.33
CA SER A 401 -16.10 37.88 22.56
C SER A 401 -14.72 37.58 22.00
N ILE A 402 -14.54 37.85 20.71
CA ILE A 402 -13.24 37.94 20.05
C ILE A 402 -12.59 39.24 20.53
N GLY A 403 -11.33 39.20 20.97
CA GLY A 403 -10.53 40.41 21.13
C GLY A 403 -9.35 40.29 22.08
N LEU A 404 -8.15 40.14 21.51
CA LEU A 404 -6.86 40.36 22.17
C LEU A 404 -6.55 39.51 23.41
N ILE A 405 -6.13 38.27 23.18
CA ILE A 405 -5.01 37.74 23.96
C ILE A 405 -3.86 37.63 22.99
N SER A 406 -2.90 38.53 23.14
CA SER A 406 -1.57 38.47 22.54
C SER A 406 -1.09 37.02 22.61
N ALA A 407 -0.89 36.42 21.44
CA ALA A 407 -0.02 35.27 21.30
C ALA A 407 1.35 35.71 21.80
N ARG A 408 1.61 35.55 23.10
CA ARG A 408 2.96 35.23 23.54
C ARG A 408 3.26 33.93 22.84
N ALA A 409 3.99 34.04 21.73
CA ALA A 409 4.72 32.93 21.15
C ALA A 409 5.56 32.34 22.30
N ILE A 410 5.03 31.30 22.94
CA ILE A 410 5.84 30.37 23.70
C ILE A 410 6.67 29.72 22.60
N SER A 411 7.89 30.24 22.40
CA SER A 411 8.89 29.60 21.55
C SER A 411 9.06 28.19 22.08
N HIS A 412 8.41 27.22 21.45
CA HIS A 412 8.75 25.83 21.69
C HIS A 412 10.19 25.69 21.17
N PRO A 413 11.16 25.27 22.00
CA PRO A 413 12.43 24.85 21.45
C PRO A 413 12.10 23.70 20.49
N GLY A 414 12.24 23.94 19.18
CA GLY A 414 11.95 22.93 18.18
C GLY A 414 12.85 21.70 18.36
N LEU A 415 12.49 20.61 17.68
CA LEU A 415 13.33 19.42 17.60
C LEU A 415 14.78 19.82 17.30
N ARG A 416 15.75 19.13 17.90
CA ARG A 416 17.16 19.22 17.52
C ARG A 416 17.75 17.83 17.36
N VAL A 417 18.81 17.74 16.56
CA VAL A 417 19.58 16.52 16.35
C VAL A 417 21.01 16.76 16.82
N GLU A 418 21.50 15.89 17.68
CA GLU A 418 22.91 15.82 18.07
C GLU A 418 23.52 14.52 17.55
N THR A 419 24.82 14.51 17.26
CA THR A 419 25.49 13.36 16.65
C THR A 419 26.68 12.91 17.49
N PHE A 420 26.96 11.61 17.45
CA PHE A 420 28.08 10.97 18.12
C PHE A 420 28.76 9.98 17.18
N VAL A 421 30.03 10.23 16.85
CA VAL A 421 30.86 9.31 16.07
C VAL A 421 31.44 8.24 16.99
N ASN A 422 31.12 6.98 16.70
CA ASN A 422 31.60 5.81 17.41
C ASN A 422 32.95 5.36 16.84
N HIS A 423 34.02 6.00 17.30
CA HIS A 423 35.38 5.76 16.81
C HIS A 423 35.88 4.31 16.98
N GLY A 424 36.82 3.92 16.13
CA GLY A 424 37.57 2.67 16.27
C GLY A 424 36.74 1.43 15.93
N SER A 425 36.48 0.56 16.91
CA SER A 425 35.87 -0.77 16.70
C SER A 425 34.42 -0.76 16.22
N SER A 426 33.80 0.41 16.06
CA SER A 426 32.48 0.56 15.41
C SER A 426 32.59 1.38 14.11
N PHE A 427 33.76 1.36 13.47
CA PHE A 427 34.01 1.95 12.15
C PHE A 427 33.61 3.41 12.00
N ASP A 428 33.79 4.21 13.04
CA ASP A 428 33.45 5.64 13.02
C ASP A 428 31.99 5.90 12.57
N MET A 429 31.09 4.96 12.90
CA MET A 429 29.67 5.08 12.59
C MET A 429 29.02 6.18 13.45
N VAL A 430 28.10 6.93 12.86
CA VAL A 430 27.46 8.09 13.47
C VAL A 430 26.11 7.70 14.06
N SER A 431 26.01 7.74 15.39
CA SER A 431 24.72 7.69 16.08
C SER A 431 24.09 9.08 16.13
N SER A 432 22.77 9.17 15.95
CA SER A 432 22.03 10.44 15.97
C SER A 432 20.97 10.46 17.07
N LEU A 433 20.99 11.48 17.93
CA LEU A 433 20.01 11.68 19.00
C LEU A 433 19.04 12.80 18.62
N ILE A 434 17.79 12.44 18.36
CA ILE A 434 16.70 13.39 18.11
C ILE A 434 16.07 13.76 19.45
N ILE A 435 16.08 15.04 19.80
CA ILE A 435 15.66 15.55 21.11
C ILE A 435 14.47 16.48 20.91
N GLY A 436 13.35 16.13 21.54
CA GLY A 436 12.15 16.94 21.61
C GLY A 436 11.97 17.63 22.96
N SER A 437 10.78 18.16 23.16
CA SER A 437 10.33 18.87 24.35
C SER A 437 10.18 17.97 25.58
N GLN A 438 9.71 16.72 25.42
CA GLN A 438 9.48 15.78 26.53
C GLN A 438 10.20 14.43 26.40
N ALA A 439 10.79 14.10 25.25
CA ALA A 439 11.43 12.81 25.02
C ALA A 439 12.58 12.92 24.00
N ALA A 440 13.40 11.88 23.95
CA ALA A 440 14.44 11.72 22.94
C ALA A 440 14.39 10.33 22.28
N VAL A 441 14.90 10.24 21.05
CA VAL A 441 15.03 9.00 20.27
C VAL A 441 16.43 8.90 19.67
N LEU A 442 17.02 7.71 19.75
CA LEU A 442 18.36 7.42 19.25
C LEU A 442 18.29 6.65 17.94
N ILE A 443 19.11 7.01 16.97
CA ILE A 443 19.26 6.32 15.69
C ILE A 443 20.67 5.74 15.62
N ASP A 444 20.73 4.46 15.28
CA ASP A 444 21.89 3.57 15.15
C ASP A 444 22.67 3.32 16.44
N LEU A 445 23.02 2.04 16.64
CA LEU A 445 23.61 1.51 17.86
C LEU A 445 24.94 0.80 17.53
N PRO A 446 26.03 1.08 18.24
CA PRO A 446 27.37 0.66 17.83
C PRO A 446 27.60 -0.86 17.91
N MET A 447 28.60 -1.32 17.17
CA MET A 447 29.02 -2.72 17.12
C MET A 447 29.59 -3.23 18.44
N ALA A 448 30.39 -2.39 19.12
CA ALA A 448 31.20 -2.77 20.28
C ALA A 448 30.57 -2.31 21.60
N ILE A 449 30.77 -3.09 22.67
CA ILE A 449 30.24 -2.80 24.01
C ILE A 449 30.80 -1.47 24.53
N GLU A 450 32.10 -1.21 24.35
CA GLU A 450 32.74 0.02 24.82
C GLU A 450 32.14 1.25 24.14
N GLY A 451 31.82 1.15 22.84
CA GLY A 451 31.11 2.18 22.10
C GLY A 451 29.69 2.37 22.61
N ALA A 452 28.98 1.27 22.88
CA ALA A 452 27.61 1.32 23.41
C ALA A 452 27.53 1.97 24.80
N GLU A 453 28.51 1.71 25.66
CA GLU A 453 28.63 2.35 26.99
C GLU A 453 28.97 3.83 26.87
N ALA A 454 29.94 4.19 26.02
CA ALA A 454 30.31 5.59 25.78
C ALA A 454 29.14 6.40 25.19
N LEU A 455 28.40 5.81 24.24
CA LEU A 455 27.22 6.43 23.66
C LEU A 455 26.10 6.60 24.70
N ALA A 456 25.88 5.60 25.57
CA ALA A 456 24.90 5.72 26.65
C ALA A 456 25.24 6.86 27.62
N ASP A 457 26.52 6.99 28.02
CA ASP A 457 26.98 8.07 28.88
C ASP A 457 26.88 9.42 28.17
N TRP A 458 27.17 9.48 26.87
CA TRP A 458 26.98 10.69 26.07
C TRP A 458 25.50 11.10 25.98
N VAL A 459 24.57 10.17 25.77
CA VAL A 459 23.12 10.45 25.75
C VAL A 459 22.68 11.07 27.07
N LEU A 460 23.08 10.47 28.20
CA LEU A 460 22.75 10.97 29.55
C LEU A 460 23.34 12.35 29.84
N ASN A 461 24.50 12.67 29.26
CA ASN A 461 25.12 13.98 29.40
C ASN A 461 24.56 15.03 28.43
N THR A 462 23.90 14.61 27.35
CA THR A 462 23.43 15.50 26.27
C THR A 462 21.99 15.99 26.49
N THR A 463 21.17 15.23 27.21
CA THR A 463 19.78 15.60 27.48
C THR A 463 19.25 15.05 28.79
N ASP A 464 18.37 15.83 29.43
CA ASP A 464 17.55 15.42 30.57
C ASP A 464 16.27 14.67 30.14
N LYS A 465 15.99 14.60 28.84
CA LYS A 465 14.78 13.96 28.31
C LYS A 465 14.93 12.44 28.33
N PRO A 466 13.86 11.70 28.69
CA PRO A 466 13.88 10.26 28.65
C PRO A 466 14.08 9.77 27.21
N LEU A 467 14.99 8.79 27.04
CA LEU A 467 15.10 8.05 25.80
C LEU A 467 13.93 7.05 25.72
N VAL A 468 13.01 7.28 24.78
CA VAL A 468 11.76 6.48 24.67
C VAL A 468 11.83 5.43 23.58
N ALA A 469 12.72 5.61 22.59
CA ALA A 469 12.98 4.61 21.58
C ALA A 469 14.39 4.72 21.00
N ALA A 470 14.84 3.61 20.42
CA ALA A 470 16.00 3.55 19.54
C ALA A 470 15.59 2.92 18.20
N PHE A 471 16.26 3.31 17.13
CA PHE A 471 16.08 2.74 15.80
C PHE A 471 17.41 2.34 15.20
N THR A 472 17.39 1.36 14.30
CA THR A 472 18.50 1.06 13.40
C THR A 472 18.06 1.27 11.95
N THR A 473 18.92 1.89 11.16
CA THR A 473 18.71 2.25 9.75
C THR A 473 18.66 1.03 8.84
N HIS A 474 19.61 0.10 8.97
CA HIS A 474 19.75 -1.11 8.14
C HIS A 474 20.41 -2.29 8.90
N PHE A 475 20.78 -3.38 8.22
CA PHE A 475 21.17 -4.64 8.86
C PHE A 475 22.68 -4.90 8.98
N HIS A 476 23.55 -3.90 8.79
CA HIS A 476 24.98 -4.10 9.06
C HIS A 476 25.25 -4.13 10.56
N PRO A 477 26.17 -5.01 11.03
CA PRO A 477 26.38 -5.28 12.44
C PRO A 477 26.81 -4.05 13.25
N ASP A 478 27.46 -3.10 12.63
CA ASP A 478 27.93 -1.87 13.24
C ASP A 478 26.83 -0.86 13.59
N HIS A 479 25.60 -1.12 13.16
CA HIS A 479 24.42 -0.31 13.50
C HIS A 479 23.45 -0.99 14.48
N TYR A 480 23.74 -2.21 14.97
CA TYR A 480 22.90 -2.87 15.99
C TYR A 480 23.59 -3.81 16.99
N LEU A 481 24.76 -4.37 16.69
CA LEU A 481 25.19 -5.64 17.29
C LEU A 481 25.29 -5.58 18.82
N SER A 482 25.88 -4.52 19.37
CA SER A 482 25.98 -4.31 20.82
C SER A 482 24.96 -3.31 21.37
N GLY A 483 23.91 -3.00 20.61
CA GLY A 483 22.82 -2.11 21.06
C GLY A 483 22.14 -2.55 22.36
N GLY A 484 22.14 -3.86 22.66
CA GLY A 484 21.65 -4.38 23.94
C GLY A 484 22.43 -3.88 25.16
N ALA A 485 23.74 -3.61 25.04
CA ALA A 485 24.54 -3.04 26.12
C ALA A 485 24.08 -1.59 26.41
N LEU A 486 23.82 -0.79 25.37
CA LEU A 486 23.26 0.56 25.51
C LEU A 486 21.85 0.52 26.11
N LEU A 487 20.95 -0.30 25.54
CA LEU A 487 19.54 -0.36 25.96
C LEU A 487 19.37 -0.83 27.40
N SER A 488 20.35 -1.54 27.97
CA SER A 488 20.35 -1.90 29.39
C SER A 488 20.36 -0.67 30.32
N ARG A 489 20.86 0.48 29.85
CA ARG A 489 20.85 1.78 30.55
C ARG A 489 19.54 2.55 30.38
N PHE A 490 18.68 2.13 29.44
CA PHE A 490 17.41 2.76 29.09
C PHE A 490 16.29 1.71 28.97
N PRO A 491 15.89 1.06 30.08
CA PRO A 491 15.02 -0.12 30.04
C PRO A 491 13.61 0.14 29.47
N GLU A 492 13.14 1.39 29.49
CA GLU A 492 11.85 1.79 28.93
C GLU A 492 11.93 2.10 27.42
N ALA A 493 13.13 2.22 26.85
CA ALA A 493 13.32 2.52 25.44
C ALA A 493 12.95 1.30 24.58
N LYS A 494 12.04 1.50 23.63
CA LYS A 494 11.70 0.47 22.64
C LYS A 494 12.69 0.49 21.49
N TYR A 495 13.07 -0.67 20.97
CA TYR A 495 14.02 -0.79 19.87
C TYR A 495 13.36 -1.26 18.58
N TYR A 496 13.62 -0.55 17.49
CA TYR A 496 12.90 -0.69 16.22
C TYR A 496 13.83 -0.76 15.00
N ALA A 497 13.37 -1.44 13.96
CA ALA A 497 13.95 -1.42 12.61
C ALA A 497 12.84 -1.72 11.59
N ASN A 498 13.07 -1.41 10.31
CA ASN A 498 12.10 -1.80 9.28
C ASN A 498 11.98 -3.33 9.21
N SER A 499 10.85 -3.82 8.71
CA SER A 499 10.54 -5.26 8.77
C SER A 499 11.55 -6.18 8.09
N LYS A 500 12.20 -5.71 7.02
CA LYS A 500 13.21 -6.49 6.30
C LYS A 500 14.56 -6.45 6.99
N ALA A 501 15.02 -5.28 7.43
CA ALA A 501 16.23 -5.15 8.23
C ALA A 501 16.13 -5.96 9.53
N ALA A 502 14.99 -5.91 10.23
CA ALA A 502 14.76 -6.71 11.43
C ALA A 502 14.81 -8.23 11.15
N ALA A 503 14.33 -8.66 9.98
CA ALA A 503 14.38 -10.06 9.56
C ALA A 503 15.81 -10.53 9.26
N GLU A 504 16.60 -9.72 8.54
CA GLU A 504 18.01 -10.03 8.25
C GLU A 504 18.88 -9.99 9.52
N ILE A 505 18.69 -8.98 10.39
CA ILE A 505 19.34 -8.93 11.72
C ILE A 505 19.05 -10.22 12.50
N LYS A 506 17.77 -10.63 12.57
CA LYS A 506 17.39 -11.85 13.29
C LYS A 506 18.05 -13.11 12.70
N LYS A 507 18.18 -13.17 11.38
CA LYS A 507 18.77 -14.30 10.66
C LYS A 507 20.28 -14.39 10.88
N GLU A 508 20.97 -13.25 10.95
CA GLU A 508 22.43 -13.21 10.94
C GLU A 508 23.08 -12.98 12.31
N ALA A 509 22.34 -12.43 13.29
CA ALA A 509 22.87 -11.97 14.57
C ALA A 509 23.80 -12.99 15.27
N ALA A 510 23.40 -14.27 15.34
CA ALA A 510 24.20 -15.30 16.01
C ALA A 510 25.54 -15.56 15.30
N HIS A 511 25.53 -15.59 13.96
CA HIS A 511 26.74 -15.72 13.16
C HIS A 511 27.64 -14.50 13.32
N LYS A 512 27.06 -13.29 13.29
CA LYS A 512 27.78 -12.02 13.44
C LYS A 512 28.43 -11.88 14.81
N VAL A 513 27.75 -12.24 15.90
CA VAL A 513 28.34 -12.25 17.25
C VAL A 513 29.57 -13.15 17.30
N LYS A 514 29.47 -14.38 16.79
CA LYS A 514 30.59 -15.33 16.79
C LYS A 514 31.77 -14.80 15.99
N LEU A 515 31.51 -14.25 14.80
CA LEU A 515 32.53 -13.70 13.92
C LEU A 515 33.23 -12.51 14.58
N MET A 516 32.45 -11.53 15.06
CA MET A 516 33.00 -10.29 15.62
C MET A 516 33.76 -10.53 16.93
N LYS A 517 33.38 -11.52 17.75
CA LYS A 517 34.17 -11.93 18.92
C LYS A 517 35.53 -12.49 18.55
N GLY A 518 35.61 -13.23 17.44
CA GLY A 518 36.88 -13.75 16.92
C GLY A 518 37.85 -12.65 16.49
N VAL A 519 37.31 -11.47 16.12
CA VAL A 519 38.12 -10.34 15.66
C VAL A 519 38.40 -9.34 16.78
N LEU A 520 37.34 -8.80 17.39
CA LEU A 520 37.43 -7.71 18.35
C LEU A 520 37.66 -8.19 19.79
N GLY A 521 37.59 -9.50 20.01
CA GLY A 521 37.73 -10.14 21.32
C GLY A 521 36.40 -10.42 22.00
N GLU A 522 36.39 -11.46 22.83
CA GLU A 522 35.21 -11.96 23.55
C GLU A 522 34.52 -10.92 24.44
N LYS A 523 35.27 -9.93 24.94
CA LYS A 523 34.77 -8.91 25.86
C LYS A 523 34.13 -7.71 25.16
N SER A 524 34.40 -7.54 23.87
CA SER A 524 34.03 -6.34 23.12
C SER A 524 32.65 -6.47 22.45
N ILE A 525 32.07 -7.68 22.42
CA ILE A 525 30.81 -7.98 21.72
C ILE A 525 29.86 -8.74 22.63
N VAL A 526 28.57 -8.34 22.61
CA VAL A 526 27.53 -8.98 23.43
C VAL A 526 27.36 -10.47 23.11
N ASN A 527 26.99 -11.26 24.11
CA ASN A 527 26.69 -12.69 23.93
C ASN A 527 25.39 -12.93 23.14
N LYS A 528 24.44 -12.00 23.24
CA LYS A 528 23.12 -12.10 22.62
C LYS A 528 22.69 -10.70 22.18
N VAL A 529 22.41 -10.57 20.89
CA VAL A 529 21.87 -9.35 20.29
C VAL A 529 20.46 -9.09 20.82
N HIS A 530 20.18 -7.83 21.17
CA HIS A 530 18.81 -7.37 21.40
C HIS A 530 18.16 -7.11 20.05
N LEU A 531 17.18 -7.93 19.66
CA LEU A 531 16.58 -7.83 18.32
C LEU A 531 15.62 -6.64 18.23
N PRO A 532 15.65 -5.86 17.15
CA PRO A 532 14.67 -4.79 16.95
C PRO A 532 13.28 -5.36 16.68
N THR A 533 12.25 -4.65 17.14
CA THR A 533 10.86 -4.90 16.77
C THR A 533 10.60 -4.31 15.38
N PRO A 534 10.02 -5.05 14.44
CA PRO A 534 9.65 -4.49 13.15
C PRO A 534 8.53 -3.45 13.34
N TYR A 535 8.68 -2.27 12.72
CA TYR A 535 7.60 -1.28 12.64
C TYR A 535 6.83 -1.37 11.33
N ASP A 536 5.57 -0.93 11.35
CA ASP A 536 4.63 -0.86 10.20
C ASP A 536 4.07 0.55 9.95
N PHE A 537 4.62 1.55 10.63
CA PHE A 537 4.27 2.97 10.47
C PHE A 537 5.30 3.71 9.60
N SER A 538 4.91 4.85 9.02
CA SER A 538 5.73 5.65 8.08
C SER A 538 6.32 6.93 8.70
N PHE A 539 5.94 7.26 9.93
CA PHE A 539 6.48 8.37 10.70
C PHE A 539 6.21 8.16 12.19
N PHE A 540 6.90 8.90 13.04
CA PHE A 540 6.57 9.02 14.45
C PHE A 540 6.64 10.49 14.90
N THR A 541 6.08 10.77 16.06
CA THR A 541 6.22 12.07 16.75
C THR A 541 6.75 11.82 18.16
N LEU A 542 7.45 12.80 18.71
CA LEU A 542 7.87 12.76 20.11
C LEU A 542 6.77 13.37 20.98
N PRO A 543 6.54 12.85 22.20
CA PRO A 543 5.65 13.47 23.18
C PRO A 543 5.96 14.97 23.36
N GLY A 544 4.93 15.80 23.24
CA GLY A 544 5.02 17.27 23.29
C GLY A 544 5.44 17.95 21.98
N ASP A 545 5.75 17.18 20.93
CA ASP A 545 6.17 17.65 19.60
C ASP A 545 5.30 17.01 18.49
N GLU A 546 4.01 16.77 18.77
CA GLU A 546 3.08 16.07 17.87
C GLU A 546 2.88 16.77 16.52
N ALA A 547 3.14 18.08 16.47
CA ALA A 547 3.03 18.89 15.25
C ALA A 547 4.26 18.77 14.33
N THR A 548 5.34 18.10 14.75
CA THR A 548 6.59 17.97 13.98
C THR A 548 6.94 16.49 13.76
N PRO A 549 6.31 15.83 12.79
CA PRO A 549 6.57 14.42 12.50
C PRO A 549 8.00 14.18 11.99
N ILE A 550 8.56 13.03 12.37
CA ILE A 550 9.81 12.47 11.85
C ILE A 550 9.43 11.33 10.93
N HIS A 551 9.70 11.49 9.64
CA HIS A 551 9.29 10.56 8.59
C HIS A 551 10.35 9.50 8.32
N PHE A 552 9.92 8.26 8.10
CA PHE A 552 10.77 7.22 7.57
C PHE A 552 10.73 7.25 6.04
N LEU A 553 11.89 7.21 5.41
CA LEU A 553 12.02 7.04 3.96
C LEU A 553 12.66 5.68 3.72
N ASN A 554 11.84 4.68 3.40
CA ASN A 554 12.25 3.30 3.21
C ASN A 554 11.24 2.49 2.38
N PRO A 555 11.65 1.33 1.82
CA PRO A 555 13.04 0.86 1.71
C PRO A 555 13.81 1.67 0.66
N LEU A 556 15.03 2.11 1.01
CA LEU A 556 15.98 2.72 0.07
C LEU A 556 17.21 1.83 -0.11
N THR A 557 18.10 2.23 -1.01
CA THR A 557 19.38 1.56 -1.24
C THR A 557 20.50 2.53 -0.87
N GLY A 558 21.37 2.12 0.03
CA GLY A 558 22.66 2.75 0.34
C GLY A 558 23.79 1.85 -0.11
N ASP A 559 24.79 1.66 0.73
CA ASP A 559 25.77 0.61 0.53
C ASP A 559 25.18 -0.80 0.62
N THR A 560 24.04 -0.93 1.30
CA THR A 560 23.18 -2.11 1.33
C THR A 560 21.73 -1.79 0.93
N VAL A 561 20.89 -2.82 0.87
CA VAL A 561 19.45 -2.71 0.57
C VAL A 561 18.63 -2.53 1.85
N ASP A 562 17.39 -2.08 1.69
CA ASP A 562 16.41 -1.93 2.78
C ASP A 562 16.85 -0.93 3.85
N GLU A 563 17.54 0.13 3.42
CA GLU A 563 17.90 1.30 4.23
C GLU A 563 16.67 2.08 4.68
N THR A 564 16.79 2.72 5.85
CA THR A 564 15.81 3.68 6.36
C THR A 564 16.47 5.01 6.68
N LEU A 565 16.00 6.07 6.03
CA LEU A 565 16.40 7.44 6.32
C LEU A 565 15.34 8.12 7.19
N PHE A 566 15.77 9.02 8.07
CA PHE A 566 14.88 9.75 8.99
C PHE A 566 14.84 11.22 8.60
N TRP A 567 13.73 11.62 7.98
CA TRP A 567 13.51 12.99 7.52
C TRP A 567 12.73 13.80 8.55
N ILE A 568 13.29 14.94 8.96
CA ILE A 568 12.72 15.85 9.96
C ILE A 568 12.43 17.21 9.29
N PRO A 569 11.24 17.39 8.66
CA PRO A 569 10.94 18.58 7.86
C PRO A 569 10.99 19.89 8.66
N SER A 570 10.58 19.85 9.93
CA SER A 570 10.48 21.03 10.79
C SER A 570 11.82 21.76 10.99
N ILE A 571 12.93 21.02 10.91
CA ILE A 571 14.30 21.54 11.02
C ILE A 571 15.15 21.25 9.78
N LYS A 572 14.53 20.71 8.72
CA LYS A 572 15.21 20.29 7.48
C LYS A 572 16.45 19.45 7.72
N THR A 573 16.38 18.50 8.64
CA THR A 573 17.48 17.59 8.95
C THR A 573 17.13 16.19 8.47
N LEU A 574 18.07 15.53 7.80
CA LEU A 574 17.94 14.16 7.33
C LEU A 574 19.05 13.32 7.98
N ILE A 575 18.69 12.20 8.61
CA ILE A 575 19.65 11.18 9.06
C ILE A 575 19.68 10.11 7.98
N ALA A 576 20.84 9.94 7.34
CA ALA A 576 20.95 9.24 6.07
C ALA A 576 21.30 7.74 6.21
N GLY A 577 21.82 7.31 7.37
CA GLY A 577 22.49 6.01 7.47
C GLY A 577 23.58 5.88 6.40
N ASP A 578 23.83 4.66 5.94
CA ASP A 578 24.91 4.39 4.98
C ASP A 578 24.51 4.68 3.53
N SER A 579 23.36 5.34 3.34
CA SER A 579 23.04 6.00 2.07
C SER A 579 23.90 7.23 1.80
N VAL A 580 24.54 7.83 2.82
CA VAL A 580 25.50 8.93 2.67
C VAL A 580 26.68 8.71 3.60
N TYR A 581 27.89 8.85 3.06
CA TYR A 581 29.13 8.79 3.83
C TYR A 581 29.74 10.19 3.95
N GLY A 582 30.43 10.44 5.06
CA GLY A 582 31.20 11.66 5.26
C GLY A 582 32.24 11.86 4.17
N HIS A 583 32.40 13.11 3.71
CA HIS A 583 33.42 13.51 2.73
C HIS A 583 34.87 13.35 3.23
N ASP A 584 35.04 12.93 4.49
CA ASP A 584 36.33 12.63 5.12
C ASP A 584 36.71 11.14 5.10
N MET A 585 35.96 10.28 4.39
CA MET A 585 36.32 8.87 4.24
C MET A 585 35.90 8.21 2.91
N HIS A 586 36.50 7.04 2.65
CA HIS A 586 36.07 6.13 1.57
C HIS A 586 34.76 5.41 1.91
N LEU A 587 34.02 4.98 0.89
CA LEU A 587 32.73 4.30 1.03
C LEU A 587 32.89 2.78 1.01
N TRP A 588 31.99 2.09 1.71
CA TRP A 588 31.76 0.66 1.51
C TRP A 588 30.96 0.45 0.21
N LEU A 589 31.58 -0.18 -0.80
CA LEU A 589 30.88 -0.62 -2.00
C LEU A 589 30.81 -2.15 -2.09
N ALA A 590 31.35 -2.87 -1.10
CA ALA A 590 31.51 -4.31 -1.10
C ALA A 590 30.19 -5.09 -1.32
N ASP A 591 29.05 -4.48 -0.96
CA ASP A 591 27.70 -5.05 -1.11
C ASP A 591 26.95 -4.52 -2.34
N SER A 592 27.52 -3.56 -3.07
CA SER A 592 26.99 -3.04 -4.35
C SER A 592 27.30 -3.98 -5.52
N LEU A 593 26.79 -5.21 -5.46
CA LEU A 593 27.16 -6.33 -6.35
C LEU A 593 26.67 -6.19 -7.80
N THR A 594 25.79 -5.24 -8.08
CA THR A 594 25.23 -5.05 -9.43
C THR A 594 25.13 -3.57 -9.77
N LYS A 595 25.16 -3.28 -11.08
CA LYS A 595 24.89 -1.94 -11.63
C LYS A 595 23.54 -1.38 -11.20
N ALA A 596 22.56 -2.25 -10.96
CA ALA A 596 21.24 -1.85 -10.50
C ALA A 596 21.28 -1.31 -9.07
N LEU A 597 22.13 -1.88 -8.20
CA LEU A 597 22.30 -1.42 -6.82
C LEU A 597 22.98 -0.05 -6.77
N THR A 598 24.08 0.15 -7.50
CA THR A 598 24.74 1.47 -7.58
C THR A 598 23.85 2.52 -8.26
N GLY A 599 23.06 2.13 -9.26
CA GLY A 599 22.03 2.99 -9.86
C GLY A 599 20.89 3.34 -8.90
N SER A 600 20.44 2.38 -8.10
CA SER A 600 19.42 2.60 -7.06
C SER A 600 19.95 3.50 -5.94
N TRP A 601 21.20 3.34 -5.54
CA TRP A 601 21.85 4.20 -4.56
C TRP A 601 21.95 5.65 -5.08
N LEU A 602 22.32 5.85 -6.35
CA LEU A 602 22.26 7.19 -6.96
C LEU A 602 20.85 7.80 -6.95
N SER A 603 19.80 6.99 -7.13
CA SER A 603 18.40 7.44 -7.03
C SER A 603 18.02 7.80 -5.59
N THR A 604 18.58 7.12 -4.59
CA THR A 604 18.46 7.53 -3.18
C THR A 604 19.05 8.93 -2.99
N LEU A 605 20.23 9.23 -3.55
CA LEU A 605 20.81 10.57 -3.47
C LEU A 605 19.97 11.63 -4.20
N ASP A 606 19.33 11.29 -5.32
CA ASP A 606 18.39 12.19 -6.01
C ASP A 606 17.17 12.51 -5.14
N LEU A 607 16.68 11.54 -4.36
CA LEU A 607 15.61 11.77 -3.37
C LEU A 607 16.09 12.72 -2.26
N ILE A 608 17.31 12.54 -1.75
CA ILE A 608 17.89 13.43 -0.73
C ILE A 608 17.93 14.87 -1.24
N ASP A 609 18.43 15.09 -2.45
CA ASP A 609 18.48 16.43 -3.07
C ASP A 609 17.08 17.04 -3.24
N TYR A 610 16.09 16.20 -3.61
CA TYR A 610 14.71 16.65 -3.77
C TYR A 610 14.10 17.20 -2.46
N LEU A 611 14.45 16.61 -1.31
CA LEU A 611 13.97 17.03 0.01
C LEU A 611 14.55 18.39 0.45
N LYS A 612 15.66 18.81 -0.17
CA LYS A 612 16.39 20.05 0.15
C LYS A 612 16.70 20.18 1.66
N PRO A 613 17.35 19.17 2.26
CA PRO A 613 17.80 19.24 3.65
C PRO A 613 18.78 20.39 3.83
N ASN A 614 18.75 21.02 5.01
CA ASN A 614 19.82 21.93 5.44
C ASN A 614 20.99 21.16 6.05
N VAL A 615 20.70 19.99 6.63
CA VAL A 615 21.65 19.10 7.32
C VAL A 615 21.38 17.67 6.86
N VAL A 616 22.42 16.96 6.44
CA VAL A 616 22.40 15.53 6.14
C VAL A 616 23.42 14.85 7.04
N VAL A 617 22.99 14.01 7.97
CA VAL A 617 23.88 13.25 8.85
C VAL A 617 24.27 11.94 8.15
N PRO A 618 25.55 11.74 7.80
CA PRO A 618 26.01 10.50 7.17
C PRO A 618 26.02 9.35 8.18
N GLY A 619 26.02 8.11 7.68
CA GLY A 619 26.13 6.91 8.52
C GLY A 619 27.54 6.68 9.08
N HIS A 620 28.58 7.13 8.37
CA HIS A 620 29.96 7.13 8.84
C HIS A 620 30.63 8.48 8.61
N SER A 621 31.46 8.93 9.56
CA SER A 621 32.34 10.09 9.39
C SER A 621 33.47 10.07 10.40
N LEU A 622 34.65 10.57 10.01
CA LEU A 622 35.80 10.65 10.92
C LEU A 622 35.73 11.85 11.88
N SER A 623 34.79 12.78 11.68
CA SER A 623 34.70 13.98 12.51
C SER A 623 33.27 14.45 12.76
N ASN A 624 32.99 14.89 13.99
CA ASN A 624 31.73 15.54 14.38
C ASN A 624 31.59 16.99 13.86
N LYS A 625 32.09 17.29 12.67
CA LYS A 625 31.88 18.62 12.07
C LYS A 625 30.37 18.84 11.87
N LYS A 626 29.90 20.09 11.96
CA LYS A 626 28.49 20.39 11.63
C LYS A 626 28.20 19.96 10.19
N PHE A 627 27.47 18.86 10.04
CA PHE A 627 27.12 18.33 8.74
C PHE A 627 26.31 19.37 7.94
N GLY A 628 26.74 19.64 6.72
CA GLY A 628 26.15 20.65 5.83
C GLY A 628 25.28 20.02 4.74
N CYS A 629 24.43 20.84 4.13
CA CYS A 629 23.38 20.46 3.17
C CYS A 629 23.79 19.46 2.05
N SER A 630 24.95 19.62 1.41
CA SER A 630 25.25 18.83 0.20
C SER A 630 26.63 18.18 0.10
N ILE A 631 27.62 18.55 0.91
CA ILE A 631 29.01 18.11 0.66
C ILE A 631 29.18 16.58 0.75
N ASP A 632 28.55 15.95 1.74
CA ASP A 632 28.62 14.51 1.95
C ASP A 632 27.80 13.74 0.90
N VAL A 633 26.66 14.31 0.47
CA VAL A 633 25.82 13.79 -0.62
C VAL A 633 26.58 13.86 -1.95
N ASP A 634 27.20 15.00 -2.25
CA ASP A 634 27.99 15.25 -3.46
C ASP A 634 29.22 14.33 -3.51
N HIS A 635 29.89 14.14 -2.36
CA HIS A 635 30.99 13.19 -2.23
C HIS A 635 30.55 11.76 -2.54
N THR A 636 29.49 11.29 -1.88
CA THR A 636 28.93 9.94 -2.09
C THR A 636 28.54 9.76 -3.57
N ARG A 637 27.88 10.75 -4.17
CA ARG A 637 27.49 10.76 -5.58
C ARG A 637 28.69 10.72 -6.52
N ALA A 638 29.72 11.50 -6.26
CA ALA A 638 30.95 11.53 -7.06
C ALA A 638 31.67 10.18 -6.99
N TYR A 639 31.72 9.57 -5.81
CA TYR A 639 32.29 8.25 -5.56
C TYR A 639 31.59 7.16 -6.38
N LEU A 640 30.25 7.12 -6.32
CA LEU A 640 29.45 6.16 -7.10
C LEU A 640 29.58 6.35 -8.61
N LYS A 641 29.55 7.59 -9.09
CA LYS A 641 29.73 7.86 -10.53
C LYS A 641 31.13 7.46 -11.01
N TYR A 642 32.15 7.69 -10.18
CA TYR A 642 33.51 7.25 -10.48
C TYR A 642 33.58 5.71 -10.49
N TRP A 643 32.98 5.02 -9.52
CA TRP A 643 32.88 3.57 -9.49
C TRP A 643 32.23 3.00 -10.76
N GLN A 644 31.03 3.50 -11.11
CA GLN A 644 30.29 3.02 -12.28
C GLN A 644 31.11 3.18 -13.56
N LYS A 645 31.80 4.32 -13.71
CA LYS A 645 32.56 4.65 -14.90
C LYS A 645 33.90 3.90 -15.00
N GLU A 646 34.66 3.89 -13.92
CA GLU A 646 36.07 3.48 -13.94
C GLU A 646 36.26 2.02 -13.53
N ILE A 647 35.36 1.43 -12.73
CA ILE A 647 35.43 0.04 -12.30
C ILE A 647 34.32 -0.79 -12.94
N GLU A 648 33.07 -0.48 -12.65
CA GLU A 648 31.90 -1.32 -12.99
C GLU A 648 31.68 -1.46 -14.51
N ALA A 649 31.99 -0.41 -15.28
CA ALA A 649 31.92 -0.42 -16.75
C ALA A 649 33.00 -1.30 -17.40
N LYS A 650 34.10 -1.62 -16.70
CA LYS A 650 35.20 -2.43 -17.26
C LYS A 650 34.95 -3.93 -17.18
N GLY A 651 33.93 -4.33 -16.42
CA GLY A 651 33.56 -5.73 -16.23
C GLY A 651 34.32 -6.40 -15.11
N LEU A 652 33.90 -7.62 -14.79
CA LEU A 652 34.46 -8.41 -13.70
C LEU A 652 35.95 -8.73 -13.96
N ASP A 653 36.72 -8.82 -12.88
CA ASP A 653 38.13 -9.26 -12.87
C ASP A 653 39.11 -8.43 -13.72
N HIS A 654 38.66 -7.29 -14.24
CA HIS A 654 39.46 -6.41 -15.09
C HIS A 654 40.70 -5.86 -14.34
N PHE A 655 40.51 -5.39 -13.11
CA PHE A 655 41.56 -4.84 -12.25
C PHE A 655 41.92 -5.81 -11.12
N THR A 656 43.17 -5.78 -10.66
CA THR A 656 43.56 -6.38 -9.38
C THR A 656 43.06 -5.51 -8.22
N PRO A 657 42.93 -6.05 -6.99
CA PRO A 657 42.58 -5.25 -5.81
C PRO A 657 43.45 -4.00 -5.67
N GLN A 658 44.79 -4.14 -5.77
CA GLN A 658 45.72 -3.01 -5.68
C GLN A 658 45.40 -1.89 -6.68
N VAL A 659 45.04 -2.24 -7.92
CA VAL A 659 44.74 -1.21 -8.93
C VAL A 659 43.42 -0.49 -8.62
N ILE A 660 42.42 -1.17 -8.05
CA ILE A 660 41.19 -0.52 -7.59
C ILE A 660 41.51 0.43 -6.43
N PHE A 661 42.28 -0.04 -5.44
CA PHE A 661 42.72 0.76 -4.30
C PHE A 661 43.44 2.04 -4.75
N ASP A 662 44.46 1.91 -5.59
CA ASP A 662 45.27 3.05 -6.07
C ASP A 662 44.43 4.05 -6.87
N LYS A 663 43.48 3.58 -7.67
CA LYS A 663 42.58 4.45 -8.44
C LYS A 663 41.74 5.34 -7.54
N PHE A 664 41.14 4.76 -6.50
CA PHE A 664 40.29 5.49 -5.58
C PHE A 664 41.09 6.42 -4.66
N ASN A 665 42.22 5.96 -4.11
CA ASN A 665 43.09 6.82 -3.32
C ASN A 665 43.61 8.01 -4.14
N LYS A 666 43.92 7.80 -5.43
CA LYS A 666 44.31 8.88 -6.33
C LYS A 666 43.16 9.84 -6.65
N GLN A 667 41.96 9.33 -6.88
CA GLN A 667 40.79 10.13 -7.26
C GLN A 667 40.24 10.95 -6.08
N PHE A 668 40.30 10.38 -4.88
CA PHE A 668 39.82 10.97 -3.64
C PHE A 668 40.99 11.10 -2.64
N PRO A 669 41.94 12.01 -2.90
CA PRO A 669 43.17 12.11 -2.12
C PRO A 669 42.90 12.63 -0.71
N GLY A 670 43.71 12.18 0.25
CA GLY A 670 43.68 12.67 1.64
C GLY A 670 42.74 11.91 2.57
N LEU A 671 41.89 11.02 2.05
CA LEU A 671 40.96 10.22 2.85
C LEU A 671 41.65 9.09 3.65
N LEU A 672 42.91 8.78 3.33
CA LEU A 672 43.73 7.80 4.07
C LEU A 672 44.61 8.42 5.17
N ASN A 673 44.81 9.74 5.15
CA ASN A 673 45.80 10.43 6.00
C ASN A 673 45.21 10.97 7.32
N LEU A 674 44.11 10.38 7.78
CA LEU A 674 43.37 10.82 8.95
C LEU A 674 43.57 9.81 10.08
N ASN A 675 43.46 10.24 11.34
CA ASN A 675 43.79 9.45 12.55
C ASN A 675 42.87 8.23 12.80
N SER A 676 42.17 7.72 11.77
CA SER A 676 41.36 6.51 11.81
C SER A 676 41.74 5.60 10.66
N SER A 677 41.87 4.31 10.98
CA SER A 677 42.21 3.27 10.04
C SER A 677 40.97 2.73 9.28
N THR A 678 39.76 3.17 9.65
CA THR A 678 38.47 2.79 9.02
C THR A 678 38.41 3.11 7.53
N SER A 679 38.81 4.32 7.11
CA SER A 679 38.71 4.73 5.71
C SER A 679 39.54 3.83 4.79
N ALA A 680 40.74 3.44 5.23
CA ALA A 680 41.59 2.48 4.53
C ALA A 680 40.94 1.08 4.48
N PHE A 681 40.32 0.66 5.58
CA PHE A 681 39.62 -0.62 5.68
C PHE A 681 38.45 -0.73 4.68
N LEU A 682 37.60 0.30 4.59
CA LEU A 682 36.45 0.31 3.67
C LEU A 682 36.89 0.22 2.21
N LEU A 683 37.93 0.98 1.84
CA LEU A 683 38.50 0.95 0.50
C LEU A 683 39.14 -0.42 0.20
N ASN A 684 39.93 -0.97 1.13
CA ASN A 684 40.59 -2.26 0.93
C ASN A 684 39.56 -3.39 0.76
N SER A 685 38.53 -3.41 1.61
CA SER A 685 37.45 -4.40 1.53
C SER A 685 36.74 -4.34 0.18
N THR A 686 36.43 -3.13 -0.30
CA THR A 686 35.85 -2.93 -1.64
C THR A 686 36.81 -3.42 -2.75
N ALA A 687 38.09 -3.10 -2.64
CA ALA A 687 39.10 -3.47 -3.62
C ALA A 687 39.31 -4.99 -3.71
N GLU A 688 39.39 -5.68 -2.58
CA GLU A 688 39.51 -7.14 -2.50
C GLU A 688 38.27 -7.84 -3.06
N GLN A 689 37.08 -7.33 -2.73
CA GLN A 689 35.82 -7.90 -3.15
C GLN A 689 35.62 -7.88 -4.67
N PHE A 690 35.99 -6.79 -5.32
CA PHE A 690 35.73 -6.60 -6.75
C PHE A 690 36.96 -6.77 -7.64
N GLY A 691 38.16 -6.77 -7.05
CA GLY A 691 39.38 -7.10 -7.74
C GLY A 691 39.37 -8.52 -8.30
N ARG A 692 40.32 -8.79 -9.18
CA ARG A 692 40.47 -10.10 -9.83
C ARG A 692 40.50 -11.23 -8.80
N GLY A 693 39.57 -12.18 -8.93
CA GLY A 693 39.43 -13.32 -8.01
C GLY A 693 38.61 -13.04 -6.76
N GLY A 694 38.07 -11.82 -6.61
CA GLY A 694 37.17 -11.46 -5.51
C GLY A 694 35.83 -12.20 -5.57
N THR A 695 35.27 -12.45 -4.39
CA THR A 695 34.12 -13.37 -4.22
C THR A 695 32.80 -12.81 -4.74
N ARG A 696 32.63 -11.48 -4.72
CA ARG A 696 31.42 -10.75 -5.14
C ARG A 696 30.15 -11.29 -4.46
N GLN A 697 30.31 -11.75 -3.22
CA GLN A 697 29.24 -12.15 -2.34
C GLN A 697 29.00 -11.06 -1.32
N VAL A 698 27.75 -10.86 -0.91
CA VAL A 698 27.43 -9.92 0.18
C VAL A 698 28.40 -10.16 1.33
N HIS A 699 29.13 -9.12 1.69
CA HIS A 699 30.22 -9.18 2.62
C HIS A 699 29.68 -9.12 4.03
N TYR A 700 30.07 -10.14 4.78
CA TYR A 700 29.85 -10.18 6.21
C TYR A 700 31.23 -10.10 6.87
N ILE A 701 31.96 -9.02 6.57
CA ILE A 701 33.22 -8.54 7.15
C ILE A 701 34.27 -9.62 7.49
N ASN A 702 35.29 -9.80 6.64
CA ASN A 702 36.49 -10.59 6.95
C ASN A 702 37.60 -9.69 7.50
N LEU A 703 37.66 -9.55 8.83
CA LEU A 703 38.66 -8.70 9.50
C LEU A 703 40.01 -9.39 9.74
N ALA A 704 40.18 -10.66 9.32
CA ALA A 704 41.47 -11.35 9.46
C ALA A 704 42.58 -10.75 8.57
N ALA A 705 42.19 -9.97 7.55
CA ALA A 705 43.11 -9.18 6.72
C ALA A 705 43.60 -7.90 7.43
N TYR A 706 43.08 -7.58 8.61
CA TYR A 706 43.32 -6.32 9.30
C TYR A 706 44.24 -6.47 10.50
N ASN A 707 45.53 -6.72 10.24
CA ASN A 707 46.60 -6.49 11.20
C ASN A 707 47.65 -5.63 10.48
N ASP A 708 47.44 -4.31 10.50
CA ASP A 708 48.36 -3.33 9.93
C ASP A 708 49.74 -3.43 10.59
N ILE A 709 50.82 -3.36 9.79
CA ILE A 709 52.04 -2.77 10.33
C ILE A 709 52.93 -2.04 9.33
N GLU A 710 52.82 -2.17 8.01
CA GLU A 710 53.57 -1.34 7.06
C GLU A 710 52.97 -1.51 5.65
N ALA A 711 52.54 -0.41 5.02
CA ALA A 711 52.03 -0.40 3.67
C ALA A 711 53.00 -1.11 2.70
N LEU A 712 52.53 -2.12 1.98
CA LEU A 712 53.11 -2.63 0.74
C LEU A 712 54.64 -2.78 0.73
N ASP A 713 55.18 -3.88 1.26
CA ASP A 713 56.46 -4.36 0.75
C ASP A 713 56.56 -5.89 0.82
N GLY A 714 56.84 -6.54 -0.32
CA GLY A 714 57.36 -7.90 -0.32
C GLY A 714 56.42 -9.08 -0.61
N TRP A 715 55.33 -8.93 -1.36
CA TRP A 715 54.58 -10.10 -1.84
C TRP A 715 55.24 -10.72 -3.08
N THR A 716 55.80 -11.92 -2.93
CA THR A 716 56.03 -12.86 -4.03
C THR A 716 55.03 -14.02 -3.87
N ILE A 717 54.41 -14.41 -4.98
CA ILE A 717 53.31 -15.39 -5.07
C ILE A 717 53.68 -16.73 -4.42
#